data_AF-A0A7L4P0N1-F1
#
_entry.id   AF-A0A7L4P0N1-F1
#
_cell.length_a   1.000
_cell.length_b   1.000
_cell.length_c   1.000
_cell.angle_alpha   90.00
_cell.angle_beta   90.00
_cell.angle_gamma   90.00
#
_symmetry.space_group_name_H-M   'P 1'
#
loop_
_entity.id
_entity.type
_entity.pdbx_description
1 polymer ?
#
loop_
_entity_poly.entity_id
_entity_poly.type
_entity_poly.pdbx_seq_one_letter_code
_entity_poly.pdbx_strand_id
1 'polypeptide(L)'
;MKFKFLMIMAVLLLFCTTISSASAAHVYNITDNSYNKYFNKSGYINNTSIQAGDTLDLSGTIKNKNMYIDRPLNITSSSKTAQIINGTITILSSGSGTSVSYINIKNDDHKGIVIFESENNTIKNNTIKVNENQESYAIYLHDSRNNKIVGNSLTTTGNYVTIGILLYASDNNEITSNKVNTTGTGVPLPYLSSVTLSQEIGAIKEIFPTYSILLLFSSDNNITGNDVVLKSGLSTPTAPTINCKNSMVGVDIYYDSNNNTVTNNHIKVIGNNPYSYGLGVLGSYWGTSNSSAENNVFSHNTIDVTGSHFASGFIAGLNSLNTILSENTINVSADSYSYGVTLEASRGSTIFKNIITTKANVNYAVELFISHNNHINENKIYPSGNYSLGIGTYNSGSNSIIHNIIITNGDNSAPQISNGEAIPAGNEGILLYLNSNQNTVEDNIISSSALYAVNTTESSHNTIIKNYLISAGGSKLGDAAVARGTNDTVNGNYGGSPIADFTLKTTKSAPLTVQFTSRSIGIITRWTWDFNGDGKVDSTLQNPTYTYTKPGKYTVKLTLTGPGGTDFKTVNITVQPDTTVPVAKVNIKGGLYNTTKTVTLTATDNQDPNPKIYYTINGTTPTTKSKKYTTPINITKTTTLKYLAVDQAGNKSPIYTQKYTIDKVAPKVSVNVKGGSYKTSQKVTLKISEDGNIYYTINGTTPTTKSKKYTTPINITKTTTLKYLAVDQAGNKSPIYTQKYTIDKVAPKVVKTNPTPNATKVPLTTPLTIKFSENIVKGINFNHIRLKNPIIPKMVDITLSIQETTLIIKIRSSLYKNTYQLYVTTTAVKDLAGNIITKFPSIFIFILGFVILSKLLSRC
;
A
#
# COMPACT_ATOMS: atom_id res chain seq x y z
N MET A 1 -26.17 -41.12 4.99
CA MET A 1 -25.91 -39.72 4.58
C MET A 1 -26.82 -39.36 3.38
N LYS A 2 -28.13 -39.15 3.61
CA LYS A 2 -29.11 -38.62 2.62
C LYS A 2 -30.50 -38.28 3.20
N PHE A 3 -30.65 -38.29 4.53
CA PHE A 3 -31.90 -37.94 5.23
C PHE A 3 -31.78 -36.70 6.14
N LYS A 4 -30.60 -36.08 6.26
CA LYS A 4 -30.38 -34.82 7.01
C LYS A 4 -30.45 -33.56 6.14
N PHE A 5 -30.64 -33.69 4.82
CA PHE A 5 -30.62 -32.55 3.90
C PHE A 5 -32.02 -31.95 3.63
N LEU A 6 -33.10 -32.67 3.93
CA LEU A 6 -34.46 -32.20 3.66
C LEU A 6 -35.09 -31.41 4.83
N MET A 7 -34.51 -31.51 6.04
CA MET A 7 -34.98 -30.81 7.24
C MET A 7 -34.30 -29.44 7.43
N ILE A 8 -33.23 -29.15 6.69
CA ILE A 8 -32.51 -27.87 6.71
C ILE A 8 -33.09 -26.88 5.69
N MET A 9 -33.76 -27.32 4.62
CA MET A 9 -34.44 -26.41 3.68
C MET A 9 -35.81 -25.91 4.18
N ALA A 10 -36.48 -26.62 5.09
CA ALA A 10 -37.77 -26.19 5.63
C ALA A 10 -37.66 -25.14 6.75
N VAL A 11 -36.51 -25.07 7.44
CA VAL A 11 -36.23 -24.03 8.45
C VAL A 11 -35.68 -22.75 7.80
N LEU A 12 -35.09 -22.84 6.61
CA LEU A 12 -34.55 -21.68 5.88
C LEU A 12 -35.59 -20.86 5.10
N LEU A 13 -36.82 -21.36 4.94
CA LEU A 13 -37.90 -20.69 4.18
C LEU A 13 -39.01 -20.09 5.06
N LEU A 14 -38.93 -20.20 6.39
CA LEU A 14 -39.87 -19.54 7.33
C LEU A 14 -39.31 -18.28 8.02
N PHE A 15 -38.07 -17.86 7.73
CA PHE A 15 -37.48 -16.61 8.24
C PHE A 15 -37.32 -15.53 7.17
N CYS A 16 -38.23 -15.47 6.19
CA CYS A 16 -38.22 -14.42 5.17
C CYS A 16 -39.55 -13.66 5.11
N THR A 17 -40.00 -13.11 6.24
CA THR A 17 -40.98 -12.01 6.26
C THR A 17 -40.93 -11.25 7.59
N THR A 18 -39.84 -10.54 7.86
CA THR A 18 -39.83 -9.25 8.58
C THR A 18 -38.48 -8.60 8.33
N ILE A 19 -38.36 -7.86 7.23
CA ILE A 19 -37.37 -6.78 7.18
C ILE A 19 -37.90 -5.74 8.18
N SER A 20 -37.60 -5.92 9.47
CA SER A 20 -37.64 -4.79 10.38
C SER A 20 -36.52 -3.87 9.90
N SER A 21 -36.86 -2.62 9.62
CA SER A 21 -35.88 -1.56 9.49
C SER A 21 -34.93 -1.67 10.69
N ALA A 22 -33.65 -1.97 10.46
CA ALA A 22 -32.65 -1.90 11.50
C ALA A 22 -32.67 -0.47 12.06
N SER A 23 -33.28 -0.31 13.24
CA SER A 23 -33.17 0.92 14.01
C SER A 23 -31.68 1.22 14.16
N ALA A 24 -31.28 2.48 13.99
CA ALA A 24 -29.91 2.88 14.26
C ALA A 24 -29.54 2.43 15.69
N ALA A 25 -28.40 1.76 15.83
CA ALA A 25 -27.90 1.31 17.13
C ALA A 25 -27.79 2.52 18.08
N HIS A 26 -28.41 2.41 19.25
CA HIS A 26 -28.43 3.48 20.23
C HIS A 26 -27.15 3.48 21.07
N VAL A 27 -26.76 4.64 21.58
CA VAL A 27 -25.60 4.79 22.47
C VAL A 27 -26.07 5.19 23.86
N TYR A 28 -25.77 4.35 24.85
CA TYR A 28 -26.09 4.56 26.24
C TYR A 28 -24.83 4.97 27.02
N ASN A 29 -24.84 6.18 27.58
CA ASN A 29 -23.74 6.66 28.41
C ASN A 29 -23.85 6.11 29.84
N ILE A 30 -22.87 5.29 30.23
CA ILE A 30 -22.83 4.63 31.53
C ILE A 30 -21.71 5.24 32.37
N THR A 31 -22.11 5.75 33.53
CA THR A 31 -21.23 6.24 34.60
C THR A 31 -21.59 5.49 35.87
N ASP A 32 -20.80 5.65 36.93
CA ASP A 32 -21.14 5.05 38.22
C ASP A 32 -22.54 5.46 38.71
N ASN A 33 -22.88 6.75 38.57
CA ASN A 33 -24.16 7.31 38.99
C ASN A 33 -25.33 6.83 38.11
N SER A 34 -25.12 6.63 36.81
CA SER A 34 -26.18 6.18 35.90
C SER A 34 -26.32 4.66 35.80
N TYR A 35 -25.41 3.89 36.41
CA TYR A 35 -25.35 2.43 36.32
C TYR A 35 -26.70 1.75 36.63
N ASN A 36 -27.34 2.11 37.76
CA ASN A 36 -28.59 1.49 38.21
C ASN A 36 -29.81 1.79 37.31
N LYS A 37 -29.66 2.68 36.31
CA LYS A 37 -30.67 2.93 35.27
C LYS A 37 -30.66 1.85 34.19
N TYR A 38 -29.54 1.14 34.03
CA TYR A 38 -29.31 0.19 32.94
C TYR A 38 -29.12 -1.25 33.45
N PHE A 39 -28.55 -1.39 34.64
CA PHE A 39 -28.29 -2.66 35.30
C PHE A 39 -29.00 -2.74 36.67
N ASN A 40 -29.39 -3.95 37.08
CA ASN A 40 -29.87 -4.20 38.44
C ASN A 40 -28.70 -4.34 39.44
N LYS A 41 -29.02 -4.50 40.73
CA LYS A 41 -28.03 -4.67 41.81
C LYS A 41 -27.12 -5.88 41.62
N SER A 42 -27.63 -6.93 40.97
CA SER A 42 -26.88 -8.14 40.66
C SER A 42 -26.05 -8.02 39.38
N GLY A 43 -26.15 -6.92 38.65
CA GLY A 43 -25.37 -6.64 37.45
C GLY A 43 -26.02 -7.05 36.12
N TYR A 44 -27.26 -7.55 36.13
CA TYR A 44 -27.96 -7.90 34.90
C TYR A 44 -28.61 -6.67 34.27
N ILE A 45 -28.62 -6.61 32.94
CA ILE A 45 -29.31 -5.57 32.19
C ILE A 45 -30.81 -5.61 32.55
N ASN A 46 -31.31 -4.53 33.16
CA ASN A 46 -32.73 -4.42 33.54
C ASN A 46 -33.50 -3.44 32.65
N ASN A 47 -32.80 -2.73 31.78
CA ASN A 47 -33.40 -1.75 30.89
C ASN A 47 -33.80 -2.41 29.58
N THR A 48 -35.11 -2.61 29.41
CA THR A 48 -35.70 -3.23 28.22
C THR A 48 -35.51 -2.43 26.93
N SER A 49 -35.04 -1.18 27.01
CA SER A 49 -34.74 -0.38 25.82
C SER A 49 -33.42 -0.78 25.15
N ILE A 50 -32.47 -1.37 25.89
CA ILE A 50 -31.19 -1.81 25.33
C ILE A 50 -31.41 -3.05 24.47
N GLN A 51 -31.19 -2.93 23.17
CA GLN A 51 -31.35 -3.98 22.16
C GLN A 51 -30.00 -4.54 21.70
N ALA A 52 -30.05 -5.68 21.01
CA ALA A 52 -28.87 -6.23 20.34
C ALA A 52 -28.29 -5.22 19.32
N GLY A 53 -26.97 -5.07 19.32
CA GLY A 53 -26.23 -4.13 18.48
C GLY A 53 -26.00 -2.75 19.10
N ASP A 54 -26.70 -2.42 20.19
CA ASP A 54 -26.52 -1.13 20.88
C ASP A 54 -25.14 -0.99 21.51
N THR A 55 -24.76 0.26 21.80
CA THR A 55 -23.48 0.62 22.40
C THR A 55 -23.66 1.07 23.84
N LEU A 56 -22.88 0.47 24.75
CA LEU A 56 -22.71 0.95 26.11
C LEU A 56 -21.38 1.72 26.16
N ASP A 57 -21.44 3.05 26.23
CA ASP A 57 -20.26 3.92 26.30
C ASP A 57 -19.98 4.31 27.75
N LEU A 58 -18.95 3.69 28.32
CA LEU A 58 -18.56 3.83 29.71
C LEU A 58 -17.63 5.04 29.88
N SER A 59 -17.80 5.76 30.98
CA SER A 59 -16.92 6.87 31.36
C SER A 59 -16.81 7.03 32.88
N GLY A 60 -15.68 7.60 33.32
CA GLY A 60 -15.36 7.76 34.73
C GLY A 60 -15.07 6.43 35.44
N THR A 61 -15.11 6.43 36.77
CA THR A 61 -14.80 5.26 37.59
C THR A 61 -16.08 4.58 38.07
N ILE A 62 -16.35 3.36 37.60
CA ILE A 62 -17.45 2.49 38.00
C ILE A 62 -16.92 1.49 39.04
N LYS A 63 -17.43 1.51 40.27
CA LYS A 63 -16.85 0.74 41.38
C LYS A 63 -17.81 -0.32 41.94
N ASN A 64 -17.31 -1.51 42.23
CA ASN A 64 -18.02 -2.63 42.87
C ASN A 64 -19.29 -3.05 42.09
N LYS A 65 -19.19 -3.11 40.77
CA LYS A 65 -20.32 -3.33 39.86
C LYS A 65 -19.94 -4.31 38.75
N ASN A 66 -20.58 -5.47 38.77
CA ASN A 66 -20.44 -6.52 37.75
C ASN A 66 -21.43 -6.29 36.61
N MET A 67 -21.05 -6.55 35.37
CA MET A 67 -21.93 -6.42 34.20
C MET A 67 -22.15 -7.79 33.57
N TYR A 68 -23.38 -8.28 33.58
CA TYR A 68 -23.78 -9.52 32.90
C TYR A 68 -24.46 -9.18 31.57
N ILE A 69 -23.82 -9.57 30.47
CA ILE A 69 -24.19 -9.21 29.12
C ILE A 69 -24.96 -10.38 28.50
N ASP A 70 -26.27 -10.21 28.37
CA ASP A 70 -27.23 -11.23 27.96
C ASP A 70 -27.73 -11.03 26.52
N ARG A 71 -27.13 -10.10 25.76
CA ARG A 71 -27.44 -9.81 24.35
C ARG A 71 -26.20 -9.24 23.65
N PRO A 72 -26.07 -9.35 22.32
CA PRO A 72 -24.91 -8.84 21.59
C PRO A 72 -24.81 -7.31 21.73
N LEU A 73 -23.73 -6.79 22.32
CA LEU A 73 -23.54 -5.35 22.55
C LEU A 73 -22.15 -4.86 22.16
N ASN A 74 -22.02 -3.55 21.95
CA ASN A 74 -20.74 -2.86 21.82
C ASN A 74 -20.42 -2.11 23.10
N ILE A 75 -19.56 -2.66 23.95
CA ILE A 75 -19.15 -2.07 25.22
C ILE A 75 -17.82 -1.37 25.00
N THR A 76 -17.78 -0.06 25.21
CA THR A 76 -16.60 0.75 24.89
C THR A 76 -16.39 1.86 25.90
N SER A 77 -15.23 2.52 25.85
CA SER A 77 -15.03 3.86 26.38
C SER A 77 -14.50 4.76 25.28
N SER A 78 -15.38 5.53 24.64
CA SER A 78 -14.99 6.45 23.57
C SER A 78 -14.03 7.53 24.08
N SER A 79 -14.17 7.93 25.34
CA SER A 79 -13.26 8.86 26.03
C SER A 79 -11.93 8.23 26.43
N LYS A 80 -11.82 6.90 26.45
CA LYS A 80 -10.71 6.13 27.04
C LYS A 80 -10.44 6.46 28.51
N THR A 81 -11.47 6.92 29.23
CA THR A 81 -11.38 7.28 30.65
C THR A 81 -12.10 6.31 31.57
N ALA A 82 -12.88 5.36 31.02
CA ALA A 82 -13.59 4.38 31.85
C ALA A 82 -12.62 3.53 32.66
N GLN A 83 -12.88 3.49 33.96
CA GLN A 83 -12.25 2.58 34.89
C GLN A 83 -13.31 1.73 35.58
N ILE A 84 -13.15 0.41 35.56
CA ILE A 84 -13.93 -0.51 36.39
C ILE A 84 -13.04 -0.93 37.55
N ILE A 85 -13.48 -0.70 38.79
CA ILE A 85 -12.76 -1.13 40.00
C ILE A 85 -13.58 -2.18 40.73
N ASN A 86 -12.97 -3.36 40.96
CA ASN A 86 -13.61 -4.52 41.59
C ASN A 86 -14.96 -4.85 40.93
N GLY A 87 -14.91 -5.03 39.62
CA GLY A 87 -16.06 -5.39 38.81
C GLY A 87 -15.64 -6.29 37.65
N THR A 88 -16.48 -7.27 37.36
CA THR A 88 -16.29 -8.23 36.26
C THR A 88 -17.27 -7.94 35.14
N ILE A 89 -16.81 -8.01 33.89
CA ILE A 89 -17.70 -8.08 32.73
C ILE A 89 -17.82 -9.55 32.33
N THR A 90 -19.04 -10.09 32.40
CA THR A 90 -19.35 -11.47 32.02
C THR A 90 -20.26 -11.47 30.80
N ILE A 91 -19.78 -12.03 29.70
CA ILE A 91 -20.57 -12.25 28.49
C ILE A 91 -21.20 -13.64 28.59
N LEU A 92 -22.53 -13.68 28.68
CA LEU A 92 -23.31 -14.91 28.74
C LEU A 92 -23.53 -15.48 27.33
N SER A 93 -24.08 -16.69 27.24
CA SER A 93 -24.35 -17.36 25.97
C SER A 93 -25.22 -16.53 25.02
N SER A 94 -26.29 -15.93 25.53
CA SER A 94 -27.16 -15.02 24.77
C SER A 94 -26.48 -13.68 24.39
N GLY A 95 -25.34 -13.37 25.03
CA GLY A 95 -24.47 -12.23 24.73
C GLY A 95 -23.53 -12.41 23.53
N SER A 96 -23.56 -13.55 22.84
CA SER A 96 -22.67 -13.87 21.71
C SER A 96 -22.63 -12.75 20.65
N GLY A 97 -21.44 -12.43 20.14
CA GLY A 97 -21.20 -11.32 19.22
C GLY A 97 -20.92 -9.98 19.90
N THR A 98 -20.73 -9.97 21.22
CA THR A 98 -20.39 -8.76 21.99
C THR A 98 -18.96 -8.31 21.73
N SER A 99 -18.74 -7.00 21.66
CA SER A 99 -17.41 -6.41 21.66
C SER A 99 -17.14 -5.60 22.95
N VAL A 100 -15.93 -5.71 23.49
CA VAL A 100 -15.47 -4.96 24.67
C VAL A 100 -14.16 -4.27 24.35
N SER A 101 -14.11 -2.93 24.44
CA SER A 101 -12.90 -2.20 24.05
C SER A 101 -12.59 -0.91 24.82
N TYR A 102 -11.29 -0.60 24.94
CA TYR A 102 -10.78 0.63 25.54
C TYR A 102 -11.16 0.87 27.01
N ILE A 103 -11.44 -0.20 27.76
CA ILE A 103 -11.77 -0.12 29.19
C ILE A 103 -10.52 -0.43 30.01
N ASN A 104 -10.33 0.31 31.11
CA ASN A 104 -9.34 -0.02 32.14
C ASN A 104 -10.03 -0.74 33.31
N ILE A 105 -9.68 -2.01 33.57
CA ILE A 105 -10.23 -2.80 34.67
C ILE A 105 -9.14 -3.00 35.71
N LYS A 106 -9.44 -2.72 36.98
CA LYS A 106 -8.54 -2.88 38.12
C LYS A 106 -9.25 -3.60 39.27
N ASN A 107 -8.90 -4.86 39.50
CA ASN A 107 -9.55 -5.70 40.50
C ASN A 107 -8.54 -6.23 41.52
N ASP A 108 -8.96 -6.21 42.80
CA ASP A 108 -8.25 -6.76 43.95
C ASP A 108 -9.08 -7.86 44.68
N ASP A 109 -10.28 -8.19 44.18
CA ASP A 109 -11.13 -9.33 44.64
C ASP A 109 -12.07 -9.88 43.51
N HIS A 110 -11.80 -9.63 42.22
CA HIS A 110 -12.68 -9.93 41.08
C HIS A 110 -11.91 -10.35 39.81
N LYS A 111 -12.52 -11.22 38.99
CA LYS A 111 -12.04 -11.55 37.64
C LYS A 111 -12.15 -10.35 36.70
N GLY A 112 -11.30 -10.29 35.66
CA GLY A 112 -11.36 -9.24 34.65
C GLY A 112 -12.57 -9.36 33.71
N ILE A 113 -12.39 -10.06 32.59
CA ILE A 113 -13.45 -10.34 31.61
C ILE A 113 -13.67 -11.84 31.51
N VAL A 114 -14.94 -12.27 31.57
CA VAL A 114 -15.35 -13.66 31.44
C VAL A 114 -16.23 -13.82 30.20
N ILE A 115 -15.95 -14.82 29.39
CA ILE A 115 -16.78 -15.26 28.25
C ILE A 115 -17.27 -16.66 28.60
N PHE A 116 -18.57 -16.81 28.76
CA PHE A 116 -19.18 -18.03 29.26
C PHE A 116 -20.22 -18.56 28.27
N GLU A 117 -19.95 -19.73 27.71
CA GLU A 117 -20.82 -20.40 26.72
C GLU A 117 -21.15 -19.51 25.52
N SER A 118 -20.22 -18.65 25.10
CA SER A 118 -20.48 -17.53 24.19
C SER A 118 -19.51 -17.49 23.02
N GLU A 119 -19.97 -16.94 21.90
CA GLU A 119 -19.28 -17.04 20.64
C GLU A 119 -19.13 -15.72 19.89
N ASN A 120 -18.15 -15.66 18.99
CA ASN A 120 -17.94 -14.53 18.07
C ASN A 120 -17.72 -13.19 18.80
N ASN A 121 -17.25 -13.22 20.05
CA ASN A 121 -17.00 -12.02 20.83
C ASN A 121 -15.64 -11.41 20.48
N THR A 122 -15.48 -10.10 20.69
CA THR A 122 -14.21 -9.40 20.47
C THR A 122 -13.80 -8.59 21.69
N ILE A 123 -12.74 -9.00 22.37
CA ILE A 123 -12.13 -8.28 23.50
C ILE A 123 -10.87 -7.60 22.98
N LYS A 124 -10.88 -6.27 22.84
CA LYS A 124 -9.79 -5.54 22.19
C LYS A 124 -9.33 -4.28 22.90
N ASN A 125 -8.02 -4.05 22.93
CA ASN A 125 -7.41 -2.80 23.42
C ASN A 125 -7.84 -2.39 24.83
N ASN A 126 -8.09 -3.36 25.71
CA ASN A 126 -8.38 -3.12 27.12
C ASN A 126 -7.09 -3.18 27.94
N THR A 127 -7.07 -2.47 29.08
CA THR A 127 -6.04 -2.62 30.10
C THR A 127 -6.68 -3.32 31.29
N ILE A 128 -6.19 -4.50 31.67
CA ILE A 128 -6.81 -5.31 32.72
C ILE A 128 -5.74 -5.66 33.75
N LYS A 129 -5.97 -5.24 34.99
CA LYS A 129 -5.13 -5.59 36.14
C LYS A 129 -5.97 -6.35 37.16
N VAL A 130 -5.54 -7.55 37.51
CA VAL A 130 -6.21 -8.43 38.46
C VAL A 130 -5.21 -8.92 39.50
N ASN A 131 -5.56 -8.79 40.78
CA ASN A 131 -4.70 -9.13 41.91
C ASN A 131 -5.48 -9.86 42.99
N GLU A 132 -5.44 -11.20 42.97
CA GLU A 132 -6.35 -12.04 43.75
C GLU A 132 -5.60 -13.03 44.62
N ASN A 133 -6.04 -13.20 45.86
CA ASN A 133 -5.38 -14.13 46.77
C ASN A 133 -5.64 -15.60 46.42
N GLN A 134 -6.85 -15.92 45.95
CA GLN A 134 -7.28 -17.29 45.63
C GLN A 134 -7.13 -17.58 44.14
N GLU A 135 -7.85 -16.84 43.30
CA GLU A 135 -7.89 -17.11 41.86
C GLU A 135 -7.87 -15.83 41.02
N SER A 136 -6.76 -15.60 40.34
CA SER A 136 -6.50 -14.41 39.55
C SER A 136 -6.60 -14.71 38.05
N TYR A 137 -7.64 -14.21 37.39
CA TYR A 137 -7.84 -14.33 35.93
C TYR A 137 -8.08 -12.97 35.29
N ALA A 138 -7.25 -12.57 34.33
CA ALA A 138 -7.50 -11.34 33.57
C ALA A 138 -8.56 -11.57 32.48
N ILE A 139 -8.45 -12.65 31.72
CA ILE A 139 -9.46 -13.07 30.74
C ILE A 139 -9.70 -14.57 30.87
N TYR A 140 -10.97 -14.97 30.93
CA TYR A 140 -11.39 -16.35 31.09
C TYR A 140 -12.47 -16.73 30.08
N LEU A 141 -12.21 -17.77 29.29
CA LEU A 141 -13.15 -18.38 28.34
C LEU A 141 -13.54 -19.77 28.86
N HIS A 142 -14.84 -20.02 28.92
CA HIS A 142 -15.41 -21.31 29.29
C HIS A 142 -16.42 -21.75 28.24
N ASP A 143 -16.25 -22.95 27.68
CA ASP A 143 -17.16 -23.56 26.68
C ASP A 143 -17.51 -22.60 25.53
N SER A 144 -16.50 -21.90 25.00
CA SER A 144 -16.67 -20.72 24.15
C SER A 144 -15.88 -20.84 22.85
N ARG A 145 -16.40 -20.32 21.74
CA ARG A 145 -15.75 -20.47 20.42
C ARG A 145 -15.75 -19.23 19.54
N ASN A 146 -14.84 -19.17 18.57
CA ASN A 146 -14.75 -18.09 17.58
C ASN A 146 -14.49 -16.70 18.19
N ASN A 147 -13.92 -16.62 19.40
CA ASN A 147 -13.69 -15.34 20.08
C ASN A 147 -12.33 -14.75 19.71
N LYS A 148 -12.24 -13.41 19.74
CA LYS A 148 -11.03 -12.65 19.41
C LYS A 148 -10.55 -11.85 20.61
N ILE A 149 -9.37 -12.17 21.11
CA ILE A 149 -8.69 -11.48 22.19
C ILE A 149 -7.48 -10.75 21.59
N VAL A 150 -7.61 -9.45 21.35
CA VAL A 150 -6.68 -8.71 20.48
C VAL A 150 -6.14 -7.43 21.11
N GLY A 151 -4.82 -7.29 21.20
CA GLY A 151 -4.20 -6.01 21.57
C GLY A 151 -4.44 -5.57 23.01
N ASN A 152 -4.81 -6.48 23.92
CA ASN A 152 -5.04 -6.15 25.32
C ASN A 152 -3.72 -6.08 26.11
N SER A 153 -3.69 -5.27 27.16
CA SER A 153 -2.59 -5.19 28.12
C SER A 153 -3.04 -5.75 29.46
N LEU A 154 -2.57 -6.96 29.79
CA LEU A 154 -2.95 -7.71 30.97
C LEU A 154 -1.84 -7.68 32.03
N THR A 155 -2.24 -7.58 33.30
CA THR A 155 -1.35 -7.74 34.46
C THR A 155 -2.08 -8.57 35.52
N THR A 156 -1.58 -9.77 35.78
CA THR A 156 -2.20 -10.71 36.72
C THR A 156 -1.21 -11.05 37.84
N THR A 157 -1.63 -10.89 39.09
CA THR A 157 -0.88 -11.30 40.28
C THR A 157 -1.76 -12.10 41.23
N GLY A 158 -1.19 -13.02 41.98
CA GLY A 158 -1.96 -13.80 42.95
C GLY A 158 -1.11 -14.73 43.82
N ASN A 159 -1.72 -15.25 44.89
CA ASN A 159 -1.03 -16.04 45.91
C ASN A 159 -1.29 -17.55 45.83
N TYR A 160 -2.32 -17.98 45.09
CA TYR A 160 -2.63 -19.38 44.82
C TYR A 160 -2.73 -19.65 43.31
N VAL A 161 -3.87 -19.42 42.65
CA VAL A 161 -4.00 -19.54 41.18
C VAL A 161 -3.79 -18.18 40.51
N THR A 162 -2.86 -18.11 39.56
CA THR A 162 -2.55 -16.90 38.81
C THR A 162 -2.45 -17.19 37.32
N ILE A 163 -3.46 -16.78 36.54
CA ILE A 163 -3.53 -17.01 35.10
C ILE A 163 -3.85 -15.72 34.34
N GLY A 164 -3.03 -15.38 33.34
CA GLY A 164 -3.31 -14.25 32.45
C GLY A 164 -4.57 -14.48 31.61
N ILE A 165 -4.53 -15.49 30.75
CA ILE A 165 -5.63 -15.90 29.88
C ILE A 165 -5.89 -17.41 30.09
N LEU A 166 -7.11 -17.77 30.48
CA LEU A 166 -7.55 -19.16 30.63
C LEU A 166 -8.56 -19.52 29.55
N LEU A 167 -8.31 -20.61 28.83
CA LEU A 167 -9.28 -21.26 27.94
C LEU A 167 -9.60 -22.64 28.51
N TYR A 168 -10.88 -22.88 28.76
CA TYR A 168 -11.40 -24.18 29.16
C TYR A 168 -12.50 -24.61 28.21
N ALA A 169 -12.36 -25.81 27.62
CA ALA A 169 -13.29 -26.34 26.63
C ALA A 169 -13.62 -25.32 25.51
N SER A 170 -12.65 -24.51 25.10
CA SER A 170 -12.89 -23.33 24.28
C SER A 170 -12.13 -23.41 22.97
N ASP A 171 -12.85 -23.55 21.87
CA ASP A 171 -12.29 -23.92 20.57
C ASP A 171 -12.27 -22.77 19.56
N ASN A 172 -11.36 -22.83 18.60
CA ASN A 172 -11.31 -21.88 17.47
C ASN A 172 -11.25 -20.40 17.89
N ASN A 173 -10.50 -20.08 18.94
CA ASN A 173 -10.30 -18.71 19.42
C ASN A 173 -8.98 -18.12 18.91
N GLU A 174 -8.95 -16.79 18.79
CA GLU A 174 -7.81 -16.03 18.26
C GLU A 174 -7.26 -15.11 19.36
N ILE A 175 -6.07 -15.40 19.87
CA ILE A 175 -5.37 -14.65 20.92
C ILE A 175 -4.17 -13.98 20.27
N THR A 176 -4.33 -12.71 19.89
CA THR A 176 -3.37 -12.02 19.02
C THR A 176 -2.86 -10.70 19.56
N SER A 177 -1.54 -10.50 19.52
CA SER A 177 -0.89 -9.22 19.86
C SER A 177 -1.21 -8.67 21.26
N ASN A 178 -1.48 -9.53 22.23
CA ASN A 178 -1.68 -9.11 23.61
C ASN A 178 -0.34 -8.99 24.33
N LYS A 179 -0.28 -8.07 25.30
CA LYS A 179 0.79 -8.01 26.29
C LYS A 179 0.31 -8.66 27.58
N VAL A 180 0.87 -9.80 27.95
CA VAL A 180 0.45 -10.58 29.12
C VAL A 180 1.55 -10.58 30.16
N ASN A 181 1.37 -9.83 31.25
CA ASN A 181 2.32 -9.81 32.35
C ASN A 181 1.73 -10.59 33.53
N THR A 182 2.42 -11.64 33.97
CA THR A 182 1.97 -12.46 35.10
C THR A 182 3.06 -12.50 36.15
N THR A 183 2.68 -12.36 37.43
CA THR A 183 3.58 -12.61 38.56
C THR A 183 3.01 -13.73 39.40
N GLY A 184 3.74 -14.84 39.49
CA GLY A 184 3.37 -15.98 40.33
C GLY A 184 3.36 -15.65 41.82
N THR A 185 3.02 -16.65 42.64
CA THR A 185 2.96 -16.49 44.09
C THR A 185 4.31 -16.14 44.71
N GLY A 186 4.28 -15.28 45.73
CA GLY A 186 5.43 -14.98 46.59
C GLY A 186 5.58 -15.92 47.78
N VAL A 187 4.71 -16.93 47.90
CA VAL A 187 4.69 -17.88 49.01
C VAL A 187 5.16 -19.25 48.53
N PRO A 188 6.03 -19.95 49.28
CA PRO A 188 6.36 -21.36 49.01
C PRO A 188 5.10 -22.23 49.04
N LEU A 189 4.87 -22.99 47.97
CA LEU A 189 3.75 -23.92 47.85
C LEU A 189 4.28 -25.36 47.78
N PRO A 190 3.69 -26.33 48.50
CA PRO A 190 4.02 -27.74 48.34
C PRO A 190 3.58 -28.26 46.97
N TYR A 191 3.94 -29.50 46.65
CA TYR A 191 3.36 -30.18 45.49
C TYR A 191 1.84 -30.32 45.66
N LEU A 192 1.10 -29.96 44.61
CA LEU A 192 -0.35 -30.12 44.55
C LEU A 192 -0.66 -31.17 43.49
N SER A 193 -1.28 -32.28 43.89
CA SER A 193 -1.73 -33.32 42.95
C SER A 193 -2.88 -32.83 42.05
N SER A 194 -3.61 -31.80 42.49
CA SER A 194 -4.62 -31.10 41.72
C SER A 194 -4.75 -29.64 42.16
N VAL A 195 -5.17 -28.77 41.24
CA VAL A 195 -5.49 -27.37 41.47
C VAL A 195 -6.95 -27.13 41.10
N THR A 196 -7.71 -26.51 42.00
CA THR A 196 -9.09 -26.09 41.71
C THR A 196 -9.05 -24.81 40.90
N LEU A 197 -9.69 -24.83 39.73
CA LEU A 197 -9.85 -23.67 38.86
C LEU A 197 -11.32 -23.28 38.82
N SER A 198 -11.68 -22.10 39.31
CA SER A 198 -13.06 -21.60 39.26
C SER A 198 -14.08 -22.54 39.91
N GLN A 199 -15.29 -22.04 40.16
CA GLN A 199 -16.36 -22.92 40.66
C GLN A 199 -16.88 -23.85 39.55
N GLU A 200 -16.84 -23.39 38.29
CA GLU A 200 -17.45 -24.06 37.14
C GLU A 200 -16.59 -25.20 36.56
N ILE A 201 -15.26 -25.18 36.75
CA ILE A 201 -14.36 -26.24 36.26
C ILE A 201 -14.05 -27.25 37.38
N GLY A 202 -13.73 -26.78 38.59
CA GLY A 202 -13.35 -27.63 39.71
C GLY A 202 -11.88 -28.06 39.68
N ALA A 203 -11.57 -29.20 40.33
CA ALA A 203 -10.19 -29.67 40.52
C ALA A 203 -9.61 -30.36 39.27
N ILE A 204 -8.49 -29.83 38.78
CA ILE A 204 -7.74 -30.36 37.64
C ILE A 204 -6.41 -30.93 38.14
N LYS A 205 -6.05 -32.14 37.69
CA LYS A 205 -4.86 -32.88 38.17
C LYS A 205 -3.59 -32.46 37.43
N GLU A 206 -2.45 -32.47 38.13
CA GLU A 206 -1.12 -32.26 37.50
C GLU A 206 -0.99 -30.98 36.65
N ILE A 207 -1.70 -29.93 37.04
CA ILE A 207 -1.46 -28.57 36.55
C ILE A 207 -0.82 -27.73 37.67
N PHE A 208 -0.19 -26.64 37.28
CA PHE A 208 0.49 -25.73 38.18
C PHE A 208 -0.38 -24.54 38.62
N PRO A 209 -0.02 -23.86 39.72
CA PRO A 209 -0.76 -22.67 40.16
C PRO A 209 -0.55 -21.43 39.28
N THR A 210 0.45 -21.38 38.39
CA THR A 210 0.82 -20.13 37.70
C THR A 210 1.07 -20.33 36.20
N TYR A 211 0.28 -19.63 35.38
CA TYR A 211 0.37 -19.62 33.91
C TYR A 211 0.21 -18.21 33.34
N SER A 212 0.81 -17.89 32.19
CA SER A 212 0.41 -16.66 31.48
C SER A 212 -0.75 -16.93 30.53
N ILE A 213 -0.68 -18.01 29.76
CA ILE A 213 -1.78 -18.50 28.92
C ILE A 213 -1.91 -20.01 29.14
N LEU A 214 -3.11 -20.48 29.47
CA LEU A 214 -3.40 -21.89 29.71
C LEU A 214 -4.59 -22.35 28.86
N LEU A 215 -4.41 -23.43 28.12
CA LEU A 215 -5.46 -24.12 27.36
C LEU A 215 -5.72 -25.48 27.99
N LEU A 216 -6.98 -25.74 28.32
CA LEU A 216 -7.46 -27.02 28.84
C LEU A 216 -8.60 -27.52 27.97
N PHE A 217 -8.48 -28.73 27.43
CA PHE A 217 -9.49 -29.34 26.54
C PHE A 217 -9.93 -28.40 25.40
N SER A 218 -9.01 -27.60 24.87
CA SER A 218 -9.29 -26.48 23.97
C SER A 218 -8.53 -26.67 22.67
N SER A 219 -9.25 -26.81 21.56
CA SER A 219 -8.71 -27.19 20.25
C SER A 219 -8.83 -26.07 19.22
N ASP A 220 -8.04 -26.17 18.16
CA ASP A 220 -8.06 -25.28 16.99
C ASP A 220 -7.83 -23.79 17.33
N ASN A 221 -7.17 -23.48 18.45
CA ASN A 221 -6.91 -22.10 18.87
C ASN A 221 -5.62 -21.56 18.25
N ASN A 222 -5.61 -20.26 17.97
CA ASN A 222 -4.47 -19.54 17.44
C ASN A 222 -3.93 -18.49 18.43
N ILE A 223 -2.71 -18.69 18.91
CA ILE A 223 -1.99 -17.80 19.83
C ILE A 223 -0.83 -17.19 19.06
N THR A 224 -0.99 -15.96 18.56
CA THR A 224 -0.02 -15.36 17.64
C THR A 224 0.43 -13.95 18.01
N GLY A 225 1.73 -13.69 17.97
CA GLY A 225 2.28 -12.33 18.09
C GLY A 225 2.14 -11.71 19.48
N ASN A 226 1.92 -12.50 20.54
CA ASN A 226 1.78 -12.00 21.91
C ASN A 226 3.16 -11.78 22.57
N ASP A 227 3.22 -10.79 23.47
CA ASP A 227 4.36 -10.52 24.36
C ASP A 227 4.01 -11.00 25.77
N VAL A 228 4.58 -12.14 26.15
CA VAL A 228 4.30 -12.86 27.41
C VAL A 228 5.49 -12.68 28.35
N VAL A 229 5.26 -12.05 29.50
CA VAL A 229 6.27 -11.87 30.55
C VAL A 229 5.77 -12.47 31.85
N LEU A 230 6.37 -13.58 32.25
CA LEU A 230 6.10 -14.28 33.50
C LEU A 230 7.24 -14.08 34.49
N LYS A 231 6.91 -13.67 35.71
CA LYS A 231 7.88 -13.49 36.79
C LYS A 231 7.51 -14.35 38.00
N SER A 232 8.52 -14.92 38.65
CA SER A 232 8.35 -15.51 39.98
C SER A 232 7.95 -14.43 40.99
N GLY A 233 7.07 -14.78 41.93
CA GLY A 233 6.81 -13.93 43.10
C GLY A 233 7.80 -14.15 44.24
N LEU A 234 8.59 -15.23 44.21
CA LEU A 234 9.61 -15.50 45.24
C LEU A 234 10.75 -14.47 45.13
N SER A 235 11.14 -13.89 46.25
CA SER A 235 12.16 -12.84 46.30
C SER A 235 13.59 -13.36 46.10
N THR A 236 13.84 -14.65 46.33
CA THR A 236 15.16 -15.27 46.22
C THR A 236 15.09 -16.62 45.49
N PRO A 237 16.13 -16.98 44.72
CA PRO A 237 16.29 -18.32 44.13
C PRO A 237 16.05 -19.41 45.17
N THR A 238 15.08 -20.29 44.91
CA THR A 238 14.69 -21.35 45.86
C THR A 238 14.82 -22.72 45.20
N ALA A 239 15.48 -23.65 45.88
CA ALA A 239 15.58 -25.05 45.48
C ALA A 239 14.32 -25.83 45.90
N PRO A 240 13.97 -26.93 45.21
CA PRO A 240 12.78 -27.69 45.52
C PRO A 240 12.89 -28.38 46.89
N THR A 241 11.84 -28.26 47.69
CA THR A 241 11.68 -29.00 48.96
C THR A 241 10.27 -29.59 49.03
N ILE A 242 9.94 -30.37 50.06
CA ILE A 242 8.56 -30.88 50.25
C ILE A 242 7.54 -29.74 50.40
N ASN A 243 7.96 -28.58 50.90
CA ASN A 243 7.12 -27.40 51.13
C ASN A 243 7.26 -26.34 50.02
N CYS A 244 8.14 -26.55 49.04
CA CYS A 244 8.36 -25.60 47.95
C CYS A 244 8.59 -26.34 46.63
N LYS A 245 7.54 -26.42 45.84
CA LYS A 245 7.47 -26.98 44.48
C LYS A 245 6.82 -26.00 43.51
N ASN A 246 6.93 -24.70 43.82
CA ASN A 246 6.40 -23.62 42.98
C ASN A 246 6.87 -23.81 41.54
N SER A 247 5.90 -23.83 40.64
CA SER A 247 6.07 -24.09 39.23
C SER A 247 5.31 -23.03 38.45
N MET A 248 5.88 -22.58 37.33
CA MET A 248 5.27 -21.54 36.52
C MET A 248 5.58 -21.75 35.04
N VAL A 249 4.59 -21.50 34.18
CA VAL A 249 4.70 -21.73 32.73
C VAL A 249 4.25 -20.51 31.94
N GLY A 250 5.00 -20.15 30.90
CA GLY A 250 4.60 -19.08 29.98
C GLY A 250 3.28 -19.42 29.28
N VAL A 251 3.31 -20.39 28.36
CA VAL A 251 2.12 -20.87 27.64
C VAL A 251 2.07 -22.39 27.72
N ASP A 252 0.92 -22.94 28.07
CA ASP A 252 0.76 -24.38 28.20
C ASP A 252 -0.56 -24.89 27.60
N ILE A 253 -0.53 -26.12 27.10
CA ILE A 253 -1.63 -26.79 26.41
C ILE A 253 -1.79 -28.18 27.01
N TYR A 254 -2.96 -28.44 27.60
CA TYR A 254 -3.21 -29.68 28.35
C TYR A 254 -4.41 -30.48 27.84
N TYR A 255 -4.32 -31.80 28.00
CA TYR A 255 -5.36 -32.79 27.73
C TYR A 255 -5.77 -32.85 26.26
N ASP A 256 -7.07 -33.03 25.96
CA ASP A 256 -7.63 -33.14 24.61
C ASP A 256 -7.67 -31.79 23.87
N SER A 257 -6.53 -31.10 23.87
CA SER A 257 -6.31 -29.82 23.21
C SER A 257 -5.50 -30.06 21.93
N ASN A 258 -6.20 -30.14 20.80
CA ASN A 258 -5.65 -30.55 19.52
C ASN A 258 -5.54 -29.38 18.54
N ASN A 259 -4.63 -29.50 17.56
CA ASN A 259 -4.50 -28.58 16.42
C ASN A 259 -4.32 -27.10 16.80
N ASN A 260 -3.78 -26.80 17.99
CA ASN A 260 -3.53 -25.41 18.37
C ASN A 260 -2.22 -24.91 17.74
N THR A 261 -2.16 -23.61 17.46
CA THR A 261 -0.97 -22.96 16.91
C THR A 261 -0.48 -21.85 17.84
N VAL A 262 0.78 -21.94 18.25
CA VAL A 262 1.50 -20.91 19.03
C VAL A 262 2.61 -20.35 18.14
N THR A 263 2.40 -19.18 17.53
CA THR A 263 3.36 -18.65 16.55
C THR A 263 3.77 -17.20 16.74
N ASN A 264 5.02 -16.87 16.42
CA ASN A 264 5.53 -15.49 16.45
C ASN A 264 5.39 -14.80 17.83
N ASN A 265 5.33 -15.55 18.93
CA ASN A 265 5.23 -14.98 20.27
C ASN A 265 6.63 -14.74 20.86
N HIS A 266 6.71 -13.75 21.75
CA HIS A 266 7.86 -13.54 22.63
C HIS A 266 7.47 -13.98 24.04
N ILE A 267 8.09 -15.06 24.53
CA ILE A 267 7.83 -15.64 25.85
C ILE A 267 9.06 -15.44 26.71
N LYS A 268 8.92 -14.65 27.77
CA LYS A 268 9.98 -14.39 28.75
C LYS A 268 9.56 -14.86 30.14
N VAL A 269 10.28 -15.81 30.69
CA VAL A 269 10.04 -16.39 32.01
C VAL A 269 11.25 -16.10 32.91
N ILE A 270 11.02 -15.42 34.02
CA ILE A 270 12.07 -14.96 34.95
C ILE A 270 11.78 -15.53 36.33
N GLY A 271 12.52 -16.55 36.70
CA GLY A 271 12.19 -17.46 37.78
C GLY A 271 13.22 -17.55 38.89
N ASN A 272 12.77 -17.22 40.09
CA ASN A 272 13.34 -17.70 41.35
C ASN A 272 12.66 -18.99 41.84
N ASN A 273 11.64 -19.45 41.10
CA ASN A 273 10.90 -20.69 41.40
C ASN A 273 11.79 -21.92 41.16
N PRO A 274 11.61 -22.99 41.97
CA PRO A 274 12.25 -24.27 41.72
C PRO A 274 12.07 -24.78 40.29
N TYR A 275 10.89 -24.56 39.69
CA TYR A 275 10.56 -24.98 38.33
C TYR A 275 10.06 -23.80 37.49
N SER A 276 10.71 -23.55 36.36
CA SER A 276 10.40 -22.45 35.44
C SER A 276 10.33 -22.96 34.01
N TYR A 277 9.20 -22.79 33.34
CA TYR A 277 8.94 -23.37 32.02
C TYR A 277 8.49 -22.32 31.01
N GLY A 278 9.04 -22.37 29.80
CA GLY A 278 8.66 -21.46 28.72
C GLY A 278 7.33 -21.86 28.08
N LEU A 279 7.36 -22.99 27.37
CA LEU A 279 6.24 -23.55 26.63
C LEU A 279 5.98 -25.00 27.03
N GLY A 280 4.73 -25.44 26.98
CA GLY A 280 4.33 -26.82 27.25
C GLY A 280 3.20 -27.32 26.34
N VAL A 281 3.21 -28.63 26.12
CA VAL A 281 2.07 -29.41 25.62
C VAL A 281 2.07 -30.77 26.31
N LEU A 282 0.93 -31.18 26.87
CA LEU A 282 0.77 -32.46 27.55
C LEU A 282 -0.62 -33.03 27.27
N GLY A 283 -0.68 -34.25 26.75
CA GLY A 283 -1.94 -34.92 26.41
C GLY A 283 -2.60 -35.62 27.58
N SER A 284 -1.85 -36.07 28.59
CA SER A 284 -2.41 -36.74 29.76
C SER A 284 -1.55 -36.55 30.99
N TYR A 285 -2.13 -36.81 32.16
CA TYR A 285 -1.40 -36.82 33.42
C TYR A 285 -0.80 -38.22 33.67
N TRP A 286 0.28 -38.29 34.45
CA TRP A 286 1.09 -39.50 34.62
C TRP A 286 0.25 -40.70 35.10
N GLY A 287 0.47 -41.86 34.47
CA GLY A 287 -0.21 -43.11 34.81
C GLY A 287 -1.59 -43.29 34.17
N THR A 288 -2.01 -42.40 33.26
CA THR A 288 -3.23 -42.55 32.47
C THR A 288 -2.99 -42.35 30.98
N SER A 289 -3.91 -42.87 30.15
CA SER A 289 -3.83 -42.79 28.69
C SER A 289 -5.18 -42.42 28.06
N ASN A 290 -6.02 -41.68 28.77
CA ASN A 290 -7.42 -41.44 28.36
C ASN A 290 -7.58 -40.22 27.47
N SER A 291 -6.53 -39.41 27.31
CA SER A 291 -6.53 -38.14 26.58
C SER A 291 -5.21 -37.94 25.83
N SER A 292 -5.22 -37.09 24.82
CA SER A 292 -4.07 -36.79 23.96
C SER A 292 -4.08 -35.35 23.45
N ALA A 293 -2.91 -34.74 23.35
CA ALA A 293 -2.72 -33.43 22.73
C ALA A 293 -2.02 -33.62 21.39
N GLU A 294 -2.80 -33.59 20.31
CA GLU A 294 -2.33 -33.95 18.97
C GLU A 294 -2.15 -32.74 18.05
N ASN A 295 -1.14 -32.83 17.16
CA ASN A 295 -0.93 -31.92 16.03
C ASN A 295 -0.79 -30.44 16.42
N ASN A 296 -0.29 -30.17 17.63
CA ASN A 296 -0.04 -28.80 18.10
C ASN A 296 1.26 -28.26 17.47
N VAL A 297 1.23 -27.00 17.05
CA VAL A 297 2.32 -26.35 16.31
C VAL A 297 2.86 -25.15 17.08
N PHE A 298 4.17 -25.16 17.33
CA PHE A 298 4.91 -24.09 17.98
C PHE A 298 5.98 -23.58 17.00
N SER A 299 5.78 -22.41 16.40
CA SER A 299 6.73 -21.90 15.40
C SER A 299 7.09 -20.44 15.48
N HIS A 300 8.33 -20.09 15.09
CA HIS A 300 8.80 -18.71 15.03
C HIS A 300 8.72 -17.93 16.37
N ASN A 301 8.66 -18.64 17.50
CA ASN A 301 8.63 -18.01 18.81
C ASN A 301 10.05 -17.71 19.31
N THR A 302 10.17 -16.68 20.12
CA THR A 302 11.36 -16.42 20.93
C THR A 302 11.04 -16.75 22.38
N ILE A 303 11.77 -17.70 22.97
CA ILE A 303 11.54 -18.23 24.31
C ILE A 303 12.78 -18.00 25.15
N ASP A 304 12.69 -17.12 26.14
CA ASP A 304 13.77 -16.81 27.08
C ASP A 304 13.36 -17.24 28.49
N VAL A 305 13.99 -18.27 29.02
CA VAL A 305 13.72 -18.81 30.35
C VAL A 305 14.95 -18.65 31.23
N THR A 306 14.81 -17.92 32.33
CA THR A 306 15.81 -17.88 33.41
C THR A 306 15.18 -18.52 34.64
N GLY A 307 15.76 -19.60 35.16
CA GLY A 307 15.31 -20.27 36.39
C GLY A 307 16.40 -20.29 37.46
N SER A 308 16.02 -20.63 38.70
CA SER A 308 16.97 -20.84 39.78
C SER A 308 17.49 -22.28 39.81
N HIS A 309 16.59 -23.27 39.74
CA HIS A 309 16.96 -24.67 39.88
C HIS A 309 16.69 -25.48 38.61
N PHE A 310 15.42 -25.68 38.25
CA PHE A 310 15.01 -26.31 36.99
C PHE A 310 14.43 -25.25 36.04
N ALA A 311 14.99 -25.17 34.84
CA ALA A 311 14.44 -24.37 33.76
C ALA A 311 14.27 -25.21 32.49
N SER A 312 13.10 -25.17 31.85
CA SER A 312 12.91 -25.76 30.52
C SER A 312 12.35 -24.74 29.52
N GLY A 313 12.87 -24.74 28.30
CA GLY A 313 12.39 -23.90 27.21
C GLY A 313 11.06 -24.41 26.66
N PHE A 314 11.00 -25.71 26.35
CA PHE A 314 9.83 -26.37 25.79
C PHE A 314 9.68 -27.79 26.32
N ILE A 315 8.46 -28.20 26.64
CA ILE A 315 8.12 -29.56 27.05
C ILE A 315 6.99 -30.11 26.17
N ALA A 316 7.22 -31.27 25.56
CA ALA A 316 6.14 -32.14 25.07
C ALA A 316 6.08 -33.37 25.98
N GLY A 317 5.12 -33.37 26.89
CA GLY A 317 4.94 -34.42 27.89
C GLY A 317 4.07 -35.56 27.40
N LEU A 318 3.63 -36.39 28.36
CA LEU A 318 2.90 -37.62 28.13
C LEU A 318 1.72 -37.46 27.16
N ASN A 319 1.62 -38.37 26.18
CA ASN A 319 0.60 -38.37 25.14
C ASN A 319 0.53 -37.09 24.29
N SER A 320 1.65 -36.38 24.16
CA SER A 320 1.84 -35.38 23.10
C SER A 320 2.18 -36.09 21.80
N LEU A 321 1.30 -35.98 20.81
CA LEU A 321 1.40 -36.72 19.55
C LEU A 321 1.54 -35.75 18.38
N ASN A 322 2.48 -36.04 17.48
CA ASN A 322 2.69 -35.28 16.25
C ASN A 322 2.90 -33.76 16.48
N THR A 323 3.51 -33.39 17.60
CA THR A 323 3.81 -31.98 17.92
C THR A 323 4.88 -31.45 16.98
N ILE A 324 4.69 -30.25 16.46
CA ILE A 324 5.68 -29.58 15.60
C ILE A 324 6.30 -28.40 16.36
N LEU A 325 7.60 -28.45 16.61
CA LEU A 325 8.38 -27.33 17.14
C LEU A 325 9.35 -26.86 16.05
N SER A 326 9.13 -25.67 15.49
CA SER A 326 9.87 -25.23 14.30
C SER A 326 10.30 -23.77 14.26
N GLU A 327 11.53 -23.53 13.79
CA GLU A 327 12.03 -22.16 13.56
C GLU A 327 11.96 -21.26 14.81
N ASN A 328 12.02 -21.83 16.01
CA ASN A 328 12.02 -21.07 17.26
C ASN A 328 13.45 -20.73 17.70
N THR A 329 13.58 -19.65 18.47
CA THR A 329 14.79 -19.33 19.25
C THR A 329 14.51 -19.61 20.71
N ILE A 330 15.24 -20.55 21.30
CA ILE A 330 15.05 -21.05 22.67
C ILE A 330 16.33 -20.80 23.46
N ASN A 331 16.27 -19.90 24.43
CA ASN A 331 17.37 -19.56 25.33
C ASN A 331 16.97 -19.92 26.75
N VAL A 332 17.71 -20.83 27.38
CA VAL A 332 17.42 -21.29 28.73
C VAL A 332 18.66 -21.13 29.59
N SER A 333 18.51 -20.50 30.75
CA SER A 333 19.57 -20.38 31.74
C SER A 333 19.03 -20.78 33.12
N ALA A 334 19.81 -21.54 33.88
CA ALA A 334 19.52 -21.86 35.27
C ALA A 334 20.80 -21.98 36.10
N ASP A 335 20.71 -21.91 37.42
CA ASP A 335 21.89 -22.13 38.26
C ASP A 335 22.24 -23.63 38.30
N SER A 336 21.23 -24.51 38.36
CA SER A 336 21.42 -25.96 38.54
C SER A 336 21.22 -26.77 37.26
N TYR A 337 19.99 -26.85 36.75
CA TYR A 337 19.59 -27.68 35.63
C TYR A 337 18.85 -26.89 34.57
N SER A 338 19.29 -27.00 33.32
CA SER A 338 18.55 -26.43 32.19
C SER A 338 18.26 -27.46 31.11
N TYR A 339 17.06 -27.35 30.55
CA TYR A 339 16.55 -28.18 29.48
C TYR A 339 16.13 -27.28 28.32
N GLY A 340 16.62 -27.53 27.11
CA GLY A 340 16.21 -26.74 25.96
C GLY A 340 14.84 -27.20 25.49
N VAL A 341 14.77 -28.46 25.08
CA VAL A 341 13.56 -29.16 24.61
C VAL A 341 13.48 -30.50 25.32
N THR A 342 12.36 -30.77 25.98
CA THR A 342 12.10 -32.05 26.65
C THR A 342 10.98 -32.78 25.93
N LEU A 343 11.25 -34.01 25.49
CA LEU A 343 10.30 -34.94 24.90
C LEU A 343 10.09 -36.10 25.87
N GLU A 344 9.02 -36.06 26.65
CA GLU A 344 8.74 -37.02 27.72
C GLU A 344 7.49 -37.83 27.37
N ALA A 345 7.68 -39.09 26.97
CA ALA A 345 6.63 -39.97 26.49
C ALA A 345 5.84 -39.39 25.29
N SER A 346 6.55 -38.67 24.41
CA SER A 346 6.02 -38.10 23.17
C SER A 346 6.25 -39.02 21.97
N ARG A 347 5.36 -38.94 20.96
CA ARG A 347 5.46 -39.77 19.76
C ARG A 347 5.17 -38.99 18.48
N GLY A 348 5.95 -39.24 17.42
CA GLY A 348 5.71 -38.64 16.11
C GLY A 348 6.06 -37.14 16.01
N SER A 349 6.65 -36.55 17.05
CA SER A 349 6.92 -35.11 17.09
C SER A 349 8.06 -34.73 16.17
N THR A 350 7.98 -33.54 15.56
CA THR A 350 9.00 -32.98 14.67
C THR A 350 9.57 -31.70 15.27
N ILE A 351 10.86 -31.74 15.60
CA ILE A 351 11.66 -30.62 16.09
C ILE A 351 12.58 -30.18 14.96
N PHE A 352 12.29 -29.06 14.29
CA PHE A 352 13.07 -28.66 13.11
C PHE A 352 13.50 -27.19 13.03
N LYS A 353 14.74 -26.93 12.59
CA LYS A 353 15.27 -25.57 12.36
C LYS A 353 15.22 -24.64 13.59
N ASN A 354 15.19 -25.18 14.80
CA ASN A 354 15.25 -24.35 16.01
C ASN A 354 16.70 -23.97 16.34
N ILE A 355 16.86 -22.84 17.02
CA ILE A 355 18.11 -22.44 17.68
C ILE A 355 17.91 -22.66 19.18
N ILE A 356 18.65 -23.59 19.77
CA ILE A 356 18.52 -24.02 21.15
C ILE A 356 19.83 -23.73 21.87
N THR A 357 19.79 -22.81 22.84
CA THR A 357 20.93 -22.43 23.67
C THR A 357 20.59 -22.68 25.14
N THR A 358 21.41 -23.44 25.84
CA THR A 358 21.19 -23.76 27.25
C THR A 358 22.43 -23.44 28.09
N LYS A 359 22.22 -22.98 29.33
CA LYS A 359 23.30 -22.65 30.27
C LYS A 359 22.94 -22.95 31.72
N ALA A 360 23.67 -23.86 32.35
CA ALA A 360 23.51 -24.26 33.74
C ALA A 360 24.70 -25.12 34.20
N ASN A 361 24.72 -25.53 35.47
CA ASN A 361 25.69 -26.52 35.93
C ASN A 361 25.55 -27.83 35.13
N VAL A 362 24.33 -28.35 35.02
CA VAL A 362 23.97 -29.52 34.19
C VAL A 362 22.95 -29.12 33.13
N ASN A 363 23.21 -29.49 31.88
CA ASN A 363 22.40 -29.09 30.73
C ASN A 363 22.01 -30.29 29.89
N TYR A 364 20.74 -30.31 29.49
CA TYR A 364 20.19 -31.22 28.50
C TYR A 364 19.57 -30.38 27.39
N ALA A 365 20.30 -30.08 26.32
CA ALA A 365 19.76 -29.19 25.30
C ALA A 365 18.54 -29.80 24.60
N VAL A 366 18.57 -31.11 24.32
CA VAL A 366 17.38 -31.87 23.95
C VAL A 366 17.36 -33.19 24.74
N GLU A 367 16.23 -33.47 25.36
CA GLU A 367 16.00 -34.70 26.11
C GLU A 367 14.88 -35.53 25.47
N LEU A 368 15.10 -36.84 25.38
CA LEU A 368 14.10 -37.82 24.98
C LEU A 368 13.97 -38.88 26.08
N PHE A 369 12.84 -38.89 26.77
CA PHE A 369 12.53 -39.86 27.80
C PHE A 369 11.32 -40.69 27.37
N ILE A 370 11.49 -42.00 27.15
CA ILE A 370 10.44 -42.92 26.68
C ILE A 370 9.72 -42.38 25.42
N SER A 371 10.48 -41.71 24.55
CA SER A 371 9.97 -40.99 23.39
C SER A 371 10.34 -41.73 22.10
N HIS A 372 9.35 -41.93 21.22
CA HIS A 372 9.49 -42.81 20.06
C HIS A 372 9.03 -42.18 18.75
N ASN A 373 9.71 -42.53 17.64
CA ASN A 373 9.35 -42.08 16.29
C ASN A 373 9.36 -40.54 16.13
N ASN A 374 10.25 -39.84 16.85
CA ASN A 374 10.39 -38.39 16.71
C ASN A 374 11.46 -38.02 15.67
N HIS A 375 11.34 -36.82 15.13
CA HIS A 375 12.20 -36.26 14.09
C HIS A 375 12.88 -34.98 14.58
N ILE A 376 14.19 -35.01 14.78
CA ILE A 376 14.99 -33.89 15.27
C ILE A 376 15.92 -33.48 14.14
N ASN A 377 15.52 -32.46 13.38
CA ASN A 377 16.11 -32.17 12.09
C ASN A 377 16.60 -30.72 11.93
N GLU A 378 17.79 -30.51 11.38
CA GLU A 378 18.27 -29.15 11.02
C GLU A 378 18.34 -28.14 12.19
N ASN A 379 18.37 -28.59 13.45
CA ASN A 379 18.46 -27.70 14.60
C ASN A 379 19.91 -27.26 14.86
N LYS A 380 20.06 -26.10 15.49
CA LYS A 380 21.33 -25.59 16.01
C LYS A 380 21.29 -25.65 17.54
N ILE A 381 22.16 -26.46 18.14
CA ILE A 381 22.09 -26.86 19.54
C ILE A 381 23.42 -26.52 20.22
N TYR A 382 23.36 -25.61 21.20
CA TYR A 382 24.52 -24.99 21.84
C TYR A 382 24.43 -25.02 23.37
N PRO A 383 24.57 -26.18 24.03
CA PRO A 383 24.67 -26.23 25.49
C PRO A 383 26.04 -25.74 25.98
N SER A 384 26.04 -25.07 27.13
CA SER A 384 27.25 -24.57 27.80
C SER A 384 27.14 -24.67 29.32
N GLY A 385 28.26 -24.94 30.00
CA GLY A 385 28.28 -25.15 31.45
C GLY A 385 29.31 -26.17 31.88
N ASN A 386 29.12 -26.79 33.04
CA ASN A 386 30.04 -27.85 33.50
C ASN A 386 29.77 -29.16 32.78
N TYR A 387 28.50 -29.58 32.76
CA TYR A 387 28.00 -30.79 32.09
C TYR A 387 27.00 -30.36 31.02
N SER A 388 27.39 -30.47 29.76
CA SER A 388 26.68 -29.91 28.61
C SER A 388 26.31 -30.99 27.59
N LEU A 389 25.22 -31.69 27.82
CA LEU A 389 24.75 -32.73 26.90
C LEU A 389 23.95 -32.10 25.74
N GLY A 390 24.29 -32.46 24.50
CA GLY A 390 23.58 -32.01 23.31
C GLY A 390 22.20 -32.66 23.20
N ILE A 391 22.16 -33.96 22.91
CA ILE A 391 20.93 -34.75 22.87
C ILE A 391 21.11 -35.98 23.76
N GLY A 392 20.25 -36.14 24.76
CA GLY A 392 20.21 -37.31 25.63
C GLY A 392 18.94 -38.12 25.40
N THR A 393 19.06 -39.44 25.39
CA THR A 393 17.89 -40.32 25.25
C THR A 393 17.89 -41.42 26.32
N TYR A 394 16.71 -41.74 26.84
CA TYR A 394 16.46 -42.85 27.77
C TYR A 394 15.26 -43.66 27.29
N ASN A 395 15.43 -44.98 27.13
CA ASN A 395 14.39 -45.90 26.67
C ASN A 395 13.60 -45.38 25.44
N SER A 396 14.31 -44.70 24.54
CA SER A 396 13.72 -43.94 23.44
C SER A 396 14.21 -44.50 22.11
N GLY A 397 13.29 -44.89 21.23
CA GLY A 397 13.63 -45.68 20.05
C GLY A 397 12.96 -45.23 18.77
N SER A 398 13.54 -45.63 17.64
CA SER A 398 13.07 -45.28 16.29
C SER A 398 13.03 -43.77 16.02
N ASN A 399 13.83 -42.98 16.74
CA ASN A 399 13.94 -41.54 16.50
C ASN A 399 14.97 -41.26 15.39
N SER A 400 14.75 -40.17 14.65
CA SER A 400 15.69 -39.67 13.64
C SER A 400 16.29 -38.35 14.10
N ILE A 401 17.61 -38.27 14.08
CA ILE A 401 18.41 -37.11 14.45
C ILE A 401 19.26 -36.78 13.23
N ILE A 402 18.83 -35.82 12.42
CA ILE A 402 19.40 -35.62 11.07
C ILE A 402 19.74 -34.14 10.81
N HIS A 403 20.88 -33.86 10.18
CA HIS A 403 21.27 -32.49 9.75
C HIS A 403 21.40 -31.45 10.89
N ASN A 404 21.50 -31.86 12.15
CA ASN A 404 21.67 -30.93 13.26
C ASN A 404 23.11 -30.44 13.36
N ILE A 405 23.28 -29.22 13.87
CA ILE A 405 24.57 -28.69 14.32
C ILE A 405 24.56 -28.72 15.85
N ILE A 406 25.40 -29.56 16.44
CA ILE A 406 25.49 -29.75 17.89
C ILE A 406 26.91 -29.39 18.32
N ILE A 407 27.05 -28.35 19.15
CA ILE A 407 28.34 -27.93 19.68
C ILE A 407 28.21 -27.84 21.19
N THR A 408 28.83 -28.79 21.89
CA THR A 408 28.82 -28.83 23.36
C THR A 408 30.07 -28.18 23.93
N ASN A 409 29.88 -27.34 24.95
CA ASN A 409 30.96 -26.64 25.65
C ASN A 409 30.88 -26.93 27.15
N GLY A 410 31.23 -28.17 27.52
CA GLY A 410 31.36 -28.60 28.92
C GLY A 410 32.80 -28.54 29.41
N ASP A 411 33.03 -27.93 30.58
CA ASP A 411 34.38 -27.78 31.17
C ASP A 411 34.66 -28.64 32.42
N ASN A 412 33.63 -29.30 32.97
CA ASN A 412 33.71 -30.09 34.22
C ASN A 412 34.35 -29.35 35.41
N SER A 413 34.26 -28.02 35.46
CA SER A 413 34.97 -27.22 36.47
C SER A 413 34.30 -27.27 37.86
N ALA A 414 33.00 -27.57 37.92
CA ALA A 414 32.24 -27.80 39.14
C ALA A 414 31.80 -29.26 39.28
N PRO A 415 31.61 -29.78 40.51
CA PRO A 415 31.12 -31.13 40.73
C PRO A 415 29.70 -31.31 40.19
N GLN A 416 29.42 -32.52 39.71
CA GLN A 416 28.09 -32.94 39.34
C GLN A 416 27.17 -32.87 40.56
N ILE A 417 26.04 -32.21 40.38
CA ILE A 417 24.92 -32.27 41.30
C ILE A 417 24.02 -33.45 40.88
N SER A 418 23.66 -34.31 41.83
CA SER A 418 22.74 -35.43 41.59
C SER A 418 21.32 -35.01 41.92
N ASN A 419 20.37 -35.27 41.01
CA ASN A 419 18.93 -35.08 41.20
C ASN A 419 18.11 -36.34 40.89
N GLY A 420 18.77 -37.48 40.63
CA GLY A 420 18.08 -38.71 40.23
C GLY A 420 17.59 -38.71 38.78
N GLU A 421 18.16 -37.88 37.90
CA GLU A 421 17.89 -37.99 36.44
C GLU A 421 18.14 -39.41 35.93
N ALA A 422 17.28 -39.83 35.01
CA ALA A 422 17.42 -41.12 34.35
C ALA A 422 18.57 -41.13 33.33
N ILE A 423 18.83 -39.98 32.68
CA ILE A 423 19.97 -39.78 31.78
C ILE A 423 21.13 -39.24 32.62
N PRO A 424 22.32 -39.83 32.57
CA PRO A 424 23.46 -39.31 33.30
C PRO A 424 23.92 -37.97 32.72
N ALA A 425 24.40 -37.09 33.60
CA ALA A 425 25.05 -35.85 33.17
C ALA A 425 26.30 -36.18 32.33
N GLY A 426 26.50 -35.43 31.25
CA GLY A 426 27.57 -35.71 30.30
C GLY A 426 27.91 -34.49 29.45
N ASN A 427 28.83 -34.68 28.52
CA ASN A 427 29.30 -33.65 27.59
C ASN A 427 29.22 -34.08 26.13
N GLU A 428 28.66 -35.26 25.87
CA GLU A 428 28.49 -35.85 24.57
C GLU A 428 27.61 -34.94 23.69
N GLY A 429 27.88 -34.94 22.39
CA GLY A 429 26.97 -34.34 21.45
C GLY A 429 25.65 -35.10 21.41
N ILE A 430 25.72 -36.44 21.38
CA ILE A 430 24.57 -37.33 21.48
C ILE A 430 24.90 -38.50 22.40
N LEU A 431 24.03 -38.75 23.37
CA LEU A 431 24.07 -39.92 24.25
C LEU A 431 22.79 -40.73 24.06
N LEU A 432 22.91 -41.90 23.43
CA LEU A 432 21.83 -42.88 23.31
C LEU A 432 21.92 -43.87 24.47
N TYR A 433 21.32 -43.48 25.60
CA TYR A 433 21.45 -44.20 26.86
C TYR A 433 20.30 -45.19 27.10
N LEU A 434 20.62 -46.29 27.78
CA LEU A 434 19.75 -47.35 28.26
C LEU A 434 18.51 -47.68 27.40
N ASN A 435 18.58 -48.77 26.63
CA ASN A 435 17.49 -49.27 25.78
C ASN A 435 17.01 -48.28 24.70
N SER A 436 17.80 -47.27 24.38
CA SER A 436 17.48 -46.33 23.30
C SER A 436 17.86 -46.91 21.92
N ASN A 437 17.03 -47.79 21.41
CA ASN A 437 17.35 -48.65 20.26
C ASN A 437 16.77 -48.14 18.92
N GLN A 438 17.35 -48.57 17.80
CA GLN A 438 16.84 -48.29 16.45
C GLN A 438 16.78 -46.81 16.08
N ASN A 439 17.57 -45.97 16.74
CA ASN A 439 17.66 -44.56 16.39
C ASN A 439 18.60 -44.36 15.19
N THR A 440 18.32 -43.33 14.39
CA THR A 440 19.16 -42.92 13.25
C THR A 440 19.80 -41.57 13.53
N VAL A 441 21.13 -41.51 13.46
CA VAL A 441 21.96 -40.32 13.58
C VAL A 441 22.68 -40.15 12.24
N GLU A 442 22.21 -39.23 11.40
CA GLU A 442 22.72 -39.07 10.03
C GLU A 442 22.97 -37.61 9.64
N ASP A 443 24.05 -37.35 8.90
CA ASP A 443 24.36 -36.03 8.32
C ASP A 443 24.44 -34.86 9.34
N ASN A 444 24.70 -35.14 10.62
CA ASN A 444 24.88 -34.12 11.65
C ASN A 444 26.31 -33.57 11.68
N ILE A 445 26.47 -32.34 12.19
CA ILE A 445 27.75 -31.74 12.52
C ILE A 445 27.86 -31.68 14.05
N ILE A 446 28.73 -32.50 14.64
CA ILE A 446 28.86 -32.65 16.09
C ILE A 446 30.27 -32.32 16.54
N SER A 447 30.38 -31.30 17.39
CA SER A 447 31.56 -30.98 18.19
C SER A 447 31.26 -31.25 19.64
N SER A 448 32.06 -32.09 20.29
CA SER A 448 31.86 -32.40 21.70
C SER A 448 33.13 -32.25 22.52
N SER A 449 32.99 -31.77 23.76
CA SER A 449 34.07 -31.78 24.76
C SER A 449 34.24 -33.13 25.47
N ALA A 450 33.34 -34.09 25.26
CA ALA A 450 33.46 -35.44 25.80
C ALA A 450 34.53 -36.28 25.05
N LEU A 451 34.80 -37.48 25.58
CA LEU A 451 35.67 -38.45 24.92
C LEU A 451 35.11 -38.89 23.56
N TYR A 452 33.79 -39.06 23.46
CA TYR A 452 33.10 -39.46 22.23
C TYR A 452 32.03 -38.42 21.86
N ALA A 453 31.91 -38.12 20.57
CA ALA A 453 30.89 -37.21 20.05
C ALA A 453 29.49 -37.86 20.14
N VAL A 454 29.44 -39.16 19.87
CA VAL A 454 28.23 -39.99 19.98
C VAL A 454 28.55 -41.20 20.85
N ASN A 455 27.74 -41.44 21.88
CA ASN A 455 27.88 -42.58 22.78
C ASN A 455 26.61 -43.43 22.78
N THR A 456 26.76 -44.71 22.46
CA THR A 456 25.66 -45.68 22.34
C THR A 456 25.91 -46.97 23.12
N THR A 457 26.87 -47.00 24.06
CA THR A 457 27.31 -48.23 24.73
C THR A 457 26.22 -48.97 25.50
N GLU A 458 25.16 -48.28 25.91
CA GLU A 458 24.01 -48.84 26.63
C GLU A 458 22.74 -48.99 25.77
N SER A 459 22.91 -48.93 24.45
CA SER A 459 21.85 -49.14 23.48
C SER A 459 22.29 -50.07 22.34
N SER A 460 21.37 -50.35 21.42
CA SER A 460 21.60 -51.31 20.35
C SER A 460 20.84 -50.99 19.07
N HIS A 461 21.32 -51.53 17.95
CA HIS A 461 20.68 -51.44 16.64
C HIS A 461 20.52 -50.00 16.13
N ASN A 462 21.35 -49.07 16.60
CA ASN A 462 21.34 -47.69 16.12
C ASN A 462 22.14 -47.56 14.82
N THR A 463 21.80 -46.57 14.00
CA THR A 463 22.51 -46.25 12.75
C THR A 463 23.17 -44.88 12.89
N ILE A 464 24.49 -44.83 12.79
CA ILE A 464 25.30 -43.61 12.93
C ILE A 464 26.16 -43.48 11.67
N ILE A 465 25.73 -42.67 10.70
CA ILE A 465 26.36 -42.60 9.37
C ILE A 465 26.49 -41.17 8.85
N LYS A 466 27.53 -40.90 8.05
CA LYS A 466 27.73 -39.62 7.34
C LYS A 466 27.76 -38.36 8.22
N ASN A 467 27.96 -38.51 9.52
CA ASN A 467 28.10 -37.36 10.40
C ASN A 467 29.52 -36.78 10.32
N TYR A 468 29.64 -35.45 10.45
CA TYR A 468 30.90 -34.79 10.76
C TYR A 468 31.08 -34.80 12.28
N LEU A 469 32.02 -35.60 12.79
CA LEU A 469 32.21 -35.84 14.23
C LEU A 469 33.62 -35.41 14.68
N ILE A 470 33.67 -34.58 15.71
CA ILE A 470 34.90 -34.20 16.43
C ILE A 470 34.66 -34.30 17.93
N SER A 471 35.54 -35.01 18.65
CA SER A 471 35.53 -35.08 20.11
C SER A 471 36.94 -35.09 20.70
N ALA A 472 37.03 -35.11 22.04
CA ALA A 472 38.28 -35.22 22.80
C ALA A 472 39.35 -34.20 22.36
N GLY A 473 38.96 -32.94 22.22
CA GLY A 473 39.87 -31.86 21.78
C GLY A 473 40.41 -32.03 20.35
N GLY A 474 39.74 -32.82 19.52
CA GLY A 474 40.16 -33.10 18.13
C GLY A 474 40.95 -34.40 17.96
N SER A 475 41.24 -35.14 19.04
CA SER A 475 41.98 -36.41 18.96
C SER A 475 41.15 -37.58 18.42
N LYS A 476 39.82 -37.45 18.38
CA LYS A 476 38.90 -38.43 17.81
C LYS A 476 38.04 -37.79 16.74
N LEU A 477 38.04 -38.38 15.55
CA LEU A 477 37.38 -37.87 14.34
C LEU A 477 36.56 -38.97 13.67
N GLY A 478 35.45 -38.60 13.03
CA GLY A 478 34.61 -39.52 12.25
C GLY A 478 34.19 -40.76 13.05
N ASP A 479 34.30 -41.96 12.47
CA ASP A 479 33.89 -43.21 13.13
C ASP A 479 34.62 -43.47 14.47
N ALA A 480 35.83 -42.94 14.67
CA ALA A 480 36.59 -43.10 15.92
C ALA A 480 36.07 -42.22 17.08
N ALA A 481 35.20 -41.26 16.77
CA ALA A 481 34.50 -40.41 17.73
C ALA A 481 33.17 -41.02 18.20
N VAL A 482 32.87 -42.28 17.82
CA VAL A 482 31.67 -43.01 18.26
C VAL A 482 32.05 -44.11 19.25
N ALA A 483 31.46 -44.10 20.45
CA ALA A 483 31.49 -45.25 21.35
C ALA A 483 30.32 -46.18 21.01
N ARG A 484 30.64 -47.38 20.49
CA ARG A 484 29.69 -48.27 19.84
C ARG A 484 28.94 -49.16 20.84
N GLY A 485 27.63 -49.20 20.70
CA GLY A 485 26.74 -50.18 21.31
C GLY A 485 26.65 -51.48 20.53
N THR A 486 25.80 -52.39 21.00
CA THR A 486 25.65 -53.72 20.40
C THR A 486 24.84 -53.65 19.11
N ASN A 487 25.29 -54.29 18.03
CA ASN A 487 24.61 -54.30 16.72
C ASN A 487 24.39 -52.91 16.09
N ASP A 488 25.14 -51.90 16.50
CA ASP A 488 25.09 -50.59 15.87
C ASP A 488 25.77 -50.60 14.50
N THR A 489 25.17 -49.89 13.53
CA THR A 489 25.78 -49.61 12.23
C THR A 489 26.50 -48.27 12.31
N VAL A 490 27.83 -48.30 12.33
CA VAL A 490 28.67 -47.09 12.35
C VAL A 490 29.60 -47.11 11.14
N ASN A 491 29.35 -46.21 10.18
CA ASN A 491 30.08 -46.16 8.92
C ASN A 491 30.03 -44.79 8.26
N GLY A 492 31.13 -44.37 7.64
CA GLY A 492 31.17 -43.19 6.78
C GLY A 492 31.05 -41.86 7.52
N ASN A 493 31.21 -41.86 8.85
CA ASN A 493 31.36 -40.61 9.60
C ASN A 493 32.77 -40.07 9.36
N TYR A 494 32.87 -38.76 9.16
CA TYR A 494 34.11 -38.07 8.84
C TYR A 494 34.41 -36.99 9.87
N GLY A 495 35.62 -36.45 9.86
CA GLY A 495 36.04 -35.37 10.75
C GLY A 495 37.36 -34.77 10.27
N GLY A 496 37.78 -33.67 10.87
CA GLY A 496 39.00 -32.94 10.46
C GLY A 496 38.68 -31.54 9.94
N SER A 497 39.37 -31.06 8.91
CA SER A 497 39.11 -29.73 8.34
C SER A 497 37.66 -29.62 7.81
N PRO A 498 37.04 -28.43 7.82
CA PRO A 498 35.75 -28.24 7.15
C PRO A 498 35.87 -28.58 5.66
N ILE A 499 34.78 -28.90 4.97
CA ILE A 499 34.76 -29.20 3.54
C ILE A 499 34.24 -27.96 2.80
N ALA A 500 35.09 -27.33 1.99
CA ALA A 500 34.75 -26.13 1.26
C ALA A 500 33.90 -26.43 0.02
N ASP A 501 32.71 -25.87 -0.01
CA ASP A 501 31.82 -25.95 -1.17
C ASP A 501 30.97 -24.69 -1.32
N PHE A 502 30.70 -24.29 -2.57
CA PHE A 502 29.84 -23.17 -2.89
C PHE A 502 29.26 -23.27 -4.30
N THR A 503 28.15 -22.56 -4.47
CA THR A 503 27.46 -22.34 -5.75
C THR A 503 27.38 -20.85 -6.05
N LEU A 504 27.25 -20.53 -7.33
CA LEU A 504 27.07 -19.17 -7.82
C LEU A 504 26.00 -19.18 -8.91
N LYS A 505 25.27 -18.07 -9.06
CA LYS A 505 24.34 -17.89 -10.18
C LYS A 505 24.97 -16.93 -11.19
N THR A 506 24.87 -17.28 -12.48
CA THR A 506 25.03 -16.46 -13.70
C THR A 506 26.33 -16.53 -14.51
N THR A 507 26.16 -16.35 -15.83
CA THR A 507 27.13 -15.86 -16.82
C THR A 507 26.49 -14.67 -17.54
N LYS A 508 27.02 -13.46 -17.36
CA LYS A 508 26.54 -12.21 -18.00
C LYS A 508 27.69 -11.24 -18.25
N SER A 509 27.39 -10.08 -18.82
CA SER A 509 28.37 -9.04 -19.10
C SER A 509 28.63 -8.12 -17.90
N ALA A 510 29.78 -7.44 -17.90
CA ALA A 510 30.12 -6.44 -16.89
C ALA A 510 29.29 -5.15 -17.06
N PRO A 511 28.85 -4.49 -15.96
CA PRO A 511 29.06 -4.89 -14.57
C PRO A 511 28.19 -6.10 -14.17
N LEU A 512 28.82 -7.15 -13.62
CA LEU A 512 28.15 -8.37 -13.19
C LEU A 512 28.20 -8.53 -11.68
N THR A 513 27.04 -8.41 -11.03
CA THR A 513 26.88 -8.76 -9.61
C THR A 513 26.54 -10.24 -9.46
N VAL A 514 27.37 -10.98 -8.74
CA VAL A 514 27.20 -12.42 -8.45
C VAL A 514 26.90 -12.61 -6.97
N GLN A 515 25.85 -13.39 -6.68
CA GLN A 515 25.60 -13.91 -5.34
C GLN A 515 26.28 -15.27 -5.19
N PHE A 516 27.11 -15.42 -4.18
CA PHE A 516 27.73 -16.68 -3.79
C PHE A 516 26.94 -17.29 -2.64
N THR A 517 26.68 -18.59 -2.72
CA THR A 517 25.97 -19.35 -1.69
C THR A 517 26.80 -20.54 -1.30
N SER A 518 27.24 -20.57 -0.05
CA SER A 518 28.00 -21.70 0.47
C SER A 518 27.15 -22.98 0.56
N ARG A 519 27.81 -24.11 0.28
CA ARG A 519 27.36 -25.49 0.50
C ARG A 519 28.34 -26.26 1.39
N SER A 520 29.22 -25.53 2.07
CA SER A 520 30.31 -26.11 2.84
C SER A 520 29.82 -26.83 4.09
N ILE A 521 30.57 -27.85 4.52
CA ILE A 521 30.21 -28.73 5.64
C ILE A 521 31.30 -28.72 6.72
N GLY A 522 30.95 -29.01 7.97
CA GLY A 522 31.85 -29.06 9.12
C GLY A 522 31.78 -27.82 10.01
N ILE A 523 32.63 -27.77 11.04
CA ILE A 523 32.67 -26.64 11.98
C ILE A 523 33.54 -25.54 11.39
N ILE A 524 32.94 -24.40 11.04
CA ILE A 524 33.60 -23.30 10.36
C ILE A 524 33.69 -22.10 11.30
N THR A 525 34.92 -21.73 11.67
CA THR A 525 35.21 -20.54 12.49
C THR A 525 35.51 -19.30 11.66
N ARG A 526 35.90 -19.46 10.39
CA ARG A 526 36.20 -18.34 9.49
C ARG A 526 35.91 -18.67 8.03
N TRP A 527 35.25 -17.73 7.35
CA TRP A 527 35.09 -17.69 5.90
C TRP A 527 36.05 -16.67 5.31
N THR A 528 36.75 -17.01 4.23
CA THR A 528 37.58 -16.06 3.49
C THR A 528 37.37 -16.28 1.99
N TRP A 529 36.92 -15.23 1.31
CA TRP A 529 36.68 -15.21 -0.12
C TRP A 529 37.70 -14.34 -0.81
N ASP A 530 38.23 -14.83 -1.92
CA ASP A 530 39.01 -14.10 -2.91
C ASP A 530 38.26 -14.26 -4.24
N PHE A 531 37.64 -13.19 -4.74
CA PHE A 531 36.78 -13.24 -5.92
C PHE A 531 37.52 -12.95 -7.22
N ASN A 532 38.69 -12.30 -7.13
CA ASN A 532 39.47 -11.87 -8.28
C ASN A 532 40.72 -12.76 -8.52
N GLY A 533 41.05 -13.64 -7.56
CA GLY A 533 42.18 -14.56 -7.60
C GLY A 533 43.53 -13.90 -7.33
N ASP A 534 43.55 -12.72 -6.69
CA ASP A 534 44.79 -11.96 -6.44
C ASP A 534 45.51 -12.36 -5.14
N GLY A 535 44.95 -13.31 -4.38
CA GLY A 535 45.48 -13.80 -3.11
C GLY A 535 45.10 -12.95 -1.90
N LYS A 536 44.32 -11.88 -2.07
CA LYS A 536 43.80 -11.06 -0.97
C LYS A 536 42.36 -11.44 -0.64
N VAL A 537 41.99 -11.24 0.62
CA VAL A 537 40.62 -11.50 1.09
C VAL A 537 39.74 -10.33 0.70
N ASP A 538 38.73 -10.59 -0.12
CA ASP A 538 37.69 -9.65 -0.52
C ASP A 538 36.47 -9.67 0.44
N SER A 539 36.16 -10.82 1.05
CA SER A 539 35.03 -10.94 1.99
C SER A 539 35.21 -12.04 3.03
N THR A 540 34.59 -11.87 4.18
CA THR A 540 34.53 -12.85 5.29
C THR A 540 33.11 -13.30 5.63
N LEU A 541 32.11 -12.93 4.82
CA LEU A 541 30.73 -13.37 5.00
C LEU A 541 30.54 -14.81 4.48
N GLN A 542 29.58 -15.55 5.04
CA GLN A 542 29.25 -16.90 4.55
C GLN A 542 28.67 -16.89 3.12
N ASN A 543 27.77 -15.96 2.83
CA ASN A 543 27.05 -15.84 1.56
C ASN A 543 27.18 -14.42 0.95
N PRO A 544 28.36 -14.03 0.45
CA PRO A 544 28.63 -12.67 -0.02
C PRO A 544 28.06 -12.40 -1.43
N THR A 545 27.94 -11.11 -1.76
CA THR A 545 27.80 -10.62 -3.13
C THR A 545 29.09 -9.94 -3.59
N TYR A 546 29.43 -10.05 -4.87
CA TYR A 546 30.57 -9.34 -5.46
C TYR A 546 30.23 -8.83 -6.86
N THR A 547 30.71 -7.63 -7.21
CA THR A 547 30.45 -7.01 -8.52
C THR A 547 31.73 -6.92 -9.36
N TYR A 548 31.76 -7.67 -10.44
CA TYR A 548 32.80 -7.60 -11.46
C TYR A 548 32.53 -6.43 -12.40
N THR A 549 33.27 -5.33 -12.22
CA THR A 549 33.10 -4.09 -13.01
C THR A 549 33.75 -4.14 -14.38
N LYS A 550 34.61 -5.13 -14.65
CA LYS A 550 35.31 -5.31 -15.91
C LYS A 550 35.06 -6.72 -16.47
N PRO A 551 35.00 -6.87 -17.81
CA PRO A 551 35.03 -8.18 -18.45
C PRO A 551 36.36 -8.87 -18.16
N GLY A 552 36.34 -10.20 -18.06
CA GLY A 552 37.53 -10.98 -17.74
C GLY A 552 37.22 -12.40 -17.27
N LYS A 553 38.28 -13.16 -17.05
CA LYS A 553 38.22 -14.46 -16.35
C LYS A 553 38.73 -14.25 -14.93
N TYR A 554 37.94 -14.67 -13.95
CA TYR A 554 38.24 -14.55 -12.53
C TYR A 554 38.21 -15.92 -11.88
N THR A 555 39.16 -16.19 -10.97
CA THR A 555 39.20 -17.42 -10.18
C THR A 555 38.71 -17.11 -8.79
N VAL A 556 37.49 -17.54 -8.46
CA VAL A 556 36.94 -17.36 -7.12
C VAL A 556 37.47 -18.47 -6.22
N LYS A 557 38.05 -18.12 -5.07
CA LYS A 557 38.49 -19.04 -4.03
C LYS A 557 37.73 -18.79 -2.74
N LEU A 558 37.05 -19.82 -2.24
CA LEU A 558 36.55 -19.88 -0.87
C LEU A 558 37.54 -20.69 -0.04
N THR A 559 38.10 -20.09 1.02
CA THR A 559 38.90 -20.80 2.03
C THR A 559 38.16 -20.79 3.37
N LEU A 560 38.04 -21.95 3.97
CA LEU A 560 37.42 -22.17 5.27
C LEU A 560 38.48 -22.49 6.31
N THR A 561 38.29 -21.98 7.52
CA THR A 561 39.05 -22.39 8.70
C THR A 561 38.09 -22.96 9.72
N GLY A 562 38.47 -24.06 10.36
CA GLY A 562 37.75 -24.72 11.43
C GLY A 562 38.71 -25.36 12.44
N PRO A 563 38.19 -25.97 13.53
CA PRO A 563 39.00 -26.60 14.57
C PRO A 563 39.91 -27.71 14.04
N GLY A 564 39.47 -28.43 13.01
CA GLY A 564 40.27 -29.49 12.38
C GLY A 564 41.16 -29.05 11.21
N GLY A 565 41.35 -27.73 11.01
CA GLY A 565 42.23 -27.15 9.99
C GLY A 565 41.52 -26.32 8.92
N THR A 566 42.05 -26.31 7.70
CA THR A 566 41.56 -25.47 6.60
C THR A 566 41.32 -26.29 5.33
N ASP A 567 40.26 -25.95 4.60
CA ASP A 567 40.00 -26.45 3.25
C ASP A 567 39.61 -25.30 2.32
N PHE A 568 39.73 -25.49 1.01
CA PHE A 568 39.36 -24.47 0.04
C PHE A 568 38.76 -25.05 -1.24
N LYS A 569 37.88 -24.28 -1.89
CA LYS A 569 37.34 -24.57 -3.21
C LYS A 569 37.59 -23.40 -4.15
N THR A 570 37.93 -23.70 -5.40
CA THR A 570 38.06 -22.71 -6.48
C THR A 570 37.06 -22.94 -7.60
N VAL A 571 36.45 -21.86 -8.12
CA VAL A 571 35.57 -21.89 -9.31
C VAL A 571 35.90 -20.71 -10.22
N ASN A 572 35.99 -20.97 -11.53
CA ASN A 572 36.25 -19.94 -12.52
C ASN A 572 34.95 -19.27 -13.00
N ILE A 573 34.95 -17.94 -13.06
CA ILE A 573 33.88 -17.12 -13.64
C ILE A 573 34.41 -16.40 -14.88
N THR A 574 33.63 -16.40 -15.95
CA THR A 574 33.90 -15.57 -17.15
C THR A 574 32.84 -14.47 -17.25
N VAL A 575 33.28 -13.22 -17.14
CA VAL A 575 32.46 -12.02 -17.28
C VAL A 575 32.63 -11.49 -18.70
N GLN A 576 31.52 -11.38 -19.43
CA GLN A 576 31.54 -10.97 -20.82
C GLN A 576 31.61 -9.44 -20.97
N PRO A 577 32.08 -8.91 -22.11
CA PRO A 577 31.89 -7.50 -22.44
C PRO A 577 30.41 -7.19 -22.66
N ASP A 578 29.97 -6.01 -22.22
CA ASP A 578 28.66 -5.48 -22.57
C ASP A 578 28.76 -4.82 -23.95
N THR A 579 28.06 -5.38 -24.93
CA THR A 579 28.05 -4.88 -26.32
C THR A 579 26.71 -4.27 -26.71
N THR A 580 25.74 -4.24 -25.81
CA THR A 580 24.42 -3.68 -26.08
C THR A 580 24.45 -2.17 -25.97
N VAL A 581 23.84 -1.46 -26.93
CA VAL A 581 23.80 0.01 -26.92
C VAL A 581 22.52 0.49 -26.24
N PRO A 582 22.57 1.61 -25.50
CA PRO A 582 21.37 2.20 -24.90
C PRO A 582 20.46 2.80 -25.97
N VAL A 583 19.16 2.89 -25.68
CA VAL A 583 18.15 3.51 -26.54
C VAL A 583 17.68 4.82 -25.94
N ALA A 584 17.81 5.94 -26.65
CA ALA A 584 17.33 7.25 -26.23
C ALA A 584 16.00 7.62 -26.90
N LYS A 585 15.09 8.24 -26.14
CA LYS A 585 13.76 8.67 -26.60
C LYS A 585 13.53 10.14 -26.28
N VAL A 586 12.62 10.75 -27.03
CA VAL A 586 12.16 12.13 -26.86
C VAL A 586 10.66 12.13 -26.64
N ASN A 587 10.16 12.97 -25.72
CA ASN A 587 8.72 13.07 -25.43
C ASN A 587 7.91 13.73 -26.55
N ILE A 588 8.49 14.71 -27.25
CA ILE A 588 7.86 15.48 -28.32
C ILE A 588 8.72 15.34 -29.56
N LYS A 589 8.15 14.86 -30.67
CA LYS A 589 8.88 14.77 -31.96
C LYS A 589 9.08 16.17 -32.55
N GLY A 590 10.10 16.34 -33.40
CA GLY A 590 10.32 17.58 -34.15
C GLY A 590 9.14 17.94 -35.06
N GLY A 591 8.89 19.23 -35.24
CA GLY A 591 7.76 19.74 -36.01
C GLY A 591 7.66 21.26 -36.00
N LEU A 592 6.63 21.78 -36.68
CA LEU A 592 6.25 23.19 -36.69
C LEU A 592 5.22 23.45 -35.58
N TYR A 593 5.45 24.49 -34.78
CA TYR A 593 4.59 24.82 -33.64
C TYR A 593 4.40 26.33 -33.47
N ASN A 594 3.21 26.72 -33.01
CA ASN A 594 2.90 28.11 -32.64
C ASN A 594 3.14 28.48 -31.18
N THR A 595 3.71 27.56 -30.39
CA THR A 595 3.95 27.73 -28.96
C THR A 595 5.31 27.14 -28.58
N THR A 596 5.92 27.68 -27.53
CA THR A 596 7.15 27.12 -26.94
C THR A 596 6.93 25.66 -26.56
N LYS A 597 7.91 24.78 -26.83
CA LYS A 597 7.87 23.36 -26.44
C LYS A 597 8.91 23.02 -25.39
N THR A 598 8.50 22.25 -24.38
CA THR A 598 9.40 21.73 -23.33
C THR A 598 9.69 20.26 -23.61
N VAL A 599 10.90 19.99 -24.08
CA VAL A 599 11.37 18.68 -24.52
C VAL A 599 12.08 17.96 -23.39
N THR A 600 11.72 16.70 -23.15
CA THR A 600 12.41 15.79 -22.24
C THR A 600 12.98 14.60 -22.98
N LEU A 601 14.12 14.13 -22.49
CA LEU A 601 14.84 12.97 -23.02
C LEU A 601 14.88 11.85 -21.97
N THR A 602 14.72 10.61 -22.40
CA THR A 602 14.89 9.42 -21.57
C THR A 602 15.77 8.41 -22.28
N ALA A 603 16.45 7.55 -21.53
CA ALA A 603 17.24 6.46 -22.09
C ALA A 603 17.01 5.19 -21.28
N THR A 604 17.05 4.06 -21.97
CA THR A 604 16.90 2.72 -21.40
C THR A 604 17.97 1.81 -21.96
N ASP A 605 18.48 0.91 -21.13
CA ASP A 605 19.45 -0.12 -21.50
C ASP A 605 19.11 -1.42 -20.76
N ASN A 606 19.59 -2.56 -21.24
CA ASN A 606 19.34 -3.88 -20.64
C ASN A 606 20.23 -4.17 -19.41
N GLN A 607 21.34 -3.46 -19.25
CA GLN A 607 22.30 -3.67 -18.16
C GLN A 607 22.58 -2.40 -17.35
N ASP A 608 22.49 -1.21 -17.96
CA ASP A 608 22.59 0.06 -17.25
C ASP A 608 21.20 0.63 -16.90
N PRO A 609 20.81 0.67 -15.62
CA PRO A 609 19.53 1.26 -15.21
C PRO A 609 19.48 2.78 -15.43
N ASN A 610 20.62 3.46 -15.60
CA ASN A 610 20.70 4.92 -15.71
C ASN A 610 21.65 5.42 -16.83
N PRO A 611 21.38 5.14 -18.13
CA PRO A 611 22.23 5.62 -19.21
C PRO A 611 22.26 7.15 -19.29
N LYS A 612 23.45 7.70 -19.56
CA LYS A 612 23.67 9.16 -19.62
C LYS A 612 23.36 9.69 -21.01
N ILE A 613 22.57 10.76 -21.11
CA ILE A 613 22.23 11.41 -22.37
C ILE A 613 23.05 12.69 -22.55
N TYR A 614 23.59 12.90 -23.75
CA TYR A 614 24.31 14.10 -24.17
C TYR A 614 23.64 14.73 -25.38
N TYR A 615 23.55 16.05 -25.42
CA TYR A 615 22.80 16.75 -26.47
C TYR A 615 23.42 18.07 -26.92
N THR A 616 22.97 18.54 -28.08
CA THR A 616 23.24 19.86 -28.67
C THR A 616 21.94 20.45 -29.23
N ILE A 617 21.82 21.77 -29.25
CA ILE A 617 20.60 22.47 -29.74
C ILE A 617 20.84 23.28 -31.03
N ASN A 618 22.08 23.36 -31.48
CA ASN A 618 22.50 24.07 -32.68
C ASN A 618 22.72 23.12 -33.88
N GLY A 619 22.35 21.84 -33.76
CA GLY A 619 22.52 20.84 -34.82
C GLY A 619 23.91 20.24 -34.96
N THR A 620 24.89 20.64 -34.14
CA THR A 620 26.22 20.00 -34.10
C THR A 620 26.12 18.58 -33.54
N THR A 621 27.02 17.67 -33.93
CA THR A 621 26.98 16.29 -33.44
C THR A 621 27.35 16.21 -31.95
N PRO A 622 26.50 15.64 -31.08
CA PRO A 622 26.82 15.49 -29.66
C PRO A 622 27.93 14.46 -29.43
N THR A 623 28.74 14.71 -28.41
CA THR A 623 29.76 13.78 -27.87
C THR A 623 29.61 13.68 -26.35
N THR A 624 30.39 12.83 -25.69
CA THR A 624 30.42 12.75 -24.20
C THR A 624 30.96 14.03 -23.53
N LYS A 625 31.53 14.97 -24.29
CA LYS A 625 31.91 16.31 -23.83
C LYS A 625 30.80 17.36 -24.02
N SER A 626 29.75 17.02 -24.76
CA SER A 626 28.59 17.91 -24.94
C SER A 626 27.80 18.03 -23.63
N LYS A 627 26.78 18.91 -23.62
CA LYS A 627 25.98 19.13 -22.42
C LYS A 627 25.24 17.85 -22.03
N LYS A 628 25.42 17.40 -20.79
CA LYS A 628 24.65 16.29 -20.21
C LYS A 628 23.21 16.74 -19.97
N TYR A 629 22.25 15.91 -20.35
CA TYR A 629 20.84 16.15 -20.06
C TYR A 629 20.55 15.86 -18.59
N THR A 630 20.12 16.89 -17.86
CA THR A 630 19.72 16.79 -16.44
C THR A 630 18.38 17.49 -16.18
N THR A 631 17.95 18.39 -17.06
CA THR A 631 16.70 19.15 -16.95
C THR A 631 16.02 19.32 -18.32
N PRO A 632 14.69 19.51 -18.36
CA PRO A 632 13.95 19.71 -19.61
C PRO A 632 14.49 20.88 -20.46
N ILE A 633 14.43 20.72 -21.78
CA ILE A 633 14.93 21.69 -22.77
C ILE A 633 13.78 22.54 -23.31
N ASN A 634 13.81 23.85 -23.10
CA ASN A 634 12.80 24.76 -23.63
C ASN A 634 13.17 25.25 -25.04
N ILE A 635 12.32 24.92 -26.02
CA ILE A 635 12.46 25.28 -27.42
C ILE A 635 11.57 26.48 -27.73
N THR A 636 12.18 27.67 -27.87
CA THR A 636 11.48 28.96 -28.05
C THR A 636 11.58 29.51 -29.47
N LYS A 637 12.50 29.00 -30.28
CA LYS A 637 12.76 29.38 -31.68
C LYS A 637 13.19 28.13 -32.48
N THR A 638 13.41 28.29 -33.78
CA THR A 638 13.92 27.21 -34.63
C THR A 638 15.20 26.62 -34.05
N THR A 639 15.15 25.33 -33.72
CA THR A 639 16.19 24.61 -32.96
C THR A 639 16.37 23.22 -33.56
N THR A 640 17.62 22.80 -33.78
CA THR A 640 17.93 21.43 -34.18
C THR A 640 18.56 20.72 -32.99
N LEU A 641 17.76 19.88 -32.33
CA LEU A 641 18.19 19.07 -31.20
C LEU A 641 18.81 17.78 -31.71
N LYS A 642 20.07 17.53 -31.38
CA LYS A 642 20.70 16.21 -31.54
C LYS A 642 21.04 15.63 -30.19
N TYR A 643 20.84 14.33 -30.00
CA TYR A 643 21.14 13.64 -28.75
C TYR A 643 21.61 12.20 -28.96
N LEU A 644 22.42 11.69 -28.02
CA LEU A 644 22.81 10.29 -27.93
C LEU A 644 22.84 9.86 -26.45
N ALA A 645 22.62 8.57 -26.20
CA ALA A 645 22.81 7.97 -24.88
C ALA A 645 24.13 7.17 -24.84
N VAL A 646 24.75 7.14 -23.67
CA VAL A 646 25.93 6.33 -23.35
C VAL A 646 25.65 5.57 -22.06
N ASP A 647 25.84 4.26 -22.10
CA ASP A 647 25.68 3.41 -20.92
C ASP A 647 26.93 3.47 -20.01
N GLN A 648 26.94 2.68 -18.94
CA GLN A 648 28.08 2.56 -18.03
C GLN A 648 29.30 1.85 -18.66
N ALA A 649 29.09 0.92 -19.60
CA ALA A 649 30.15 0.21 -20.32
C ALA A 649 30.84 1.07 -21.40
N GLY A 650 30.23 2.21 -21.74
CA GLY A 650 30.70 3.15 -22.75
C GLY A 650 30.10 2.94 -24.14
N ASN A 651 29.14 2.03 -24.32
CA ASN A 651 28.45 1.85 -25.58
C ASN A 651 27.56 3.05 -25.88
N LYS A 652 27.51 3.45 -27.15
CA LYS A 652 26.84 4.68 -27.59
C LYS A 652 25.65 4.33 -28.47
N SER A 653 24.50 4.92 -28.17
CA SER A 653 23.37 4.88 -29.08
C SER A 653 23.70 5.55 -30.43
N PRO A 654 22.91 5.31 -31.48
CA PRO A 654 22.88 6.19 -32.64
C PRO A 654 22.61 7.65 -32.24
N ILE A 655 22.98 8.59 -33.11
CA ILE A 655 22.64 10.01 -32.94
C ILE A 655 21.22 10.24 -33.42
N TYR A 656 20.34 10.62 -32.50
CA TYR A 656 18.97 11.03 -32.81
C TYR A 656 18.93 12.51 -33.15
N THR A 657 18.12 12.90 -34.13
CA THR A 657 17.97 14.30 -34.58
C THR A 657 16.51 14.70 -34.62
N GLN A 658 16.18 15.86 -34.05
CA GLN A 658 14.85 16.48 -34.09
C GLN A 658 14.97 17.95 -34.52
N LYS A 659 14.18 18.35 -35.52
CA LYS A 659 14.10 19.75 -35.97
C LYS A 659 12.79 20.36 -35.51
N TYR A 660 12.88 21.40 -34.69
CA TYR A 660 11.74 22.17 -34.21
C TYR A 660 11.74 23.54 -34.87
N THR A 661 10.58 23.99 -35.34
CA THR A 661 10.37 25.35 -35.85
C THR A 661 9.27 25.99 -35.03
N ILE A 662 9.54 27.15 -34.43
CA ILE A 662 8.56 27.89 -33.63
C ILE A 662 8.15 29.13 -34.42
N ASP A 663 6.88 29.19 -34.82
CA ASP A 663 6.30 30.29 -35.57
C ASP A 663 5.08 30.84 -34.83
N LYS A 664 5.24 32.03 -34.23
CA LYS A 664 4.20 32.68 -33.42
C LYS A 664 3.51 33.83 -34.17
N VAL A 665 3.82 34.02 -35.46
CA VAL A 665 3.33 35.17 -36.23
C VAL A 665 2.02 34.81 -36.89
N ALA A 666 0.98 35.64 -36.71
CA ALA A 666 -0.30 35.41 -37.34
C ALA A 666 -0.33 35.88 -38.80
N PRO A 667 -1.02 35.15 -39.71
CA PRO A 667 -1.14 35.54 -41.11
C PRO A 667 -2.02 36.77 -41.31
N LYS A 668 -1.82 37.47 -42.42
CA LYS A 668 -2.63 38.62 -42.86
C LYS A 668 -3.40 38.28 -44.14
N VAL A 669 -4.60 38.86 -44.30
CA VAL A 669 -5.42 38.66 -45.50
C VAL A 669 -5.70 39.98 -46.21
N SER A 670 -5.53 39.99 -47.54
CA SER A 670 -5.86 41.11 -48.43
C SER A 670 -7.06 40.78 -49.32
N VAL A 671 -7.83 41.80 -49.71
CA VAL A 671 -9.03 41.71 -50.56
C VAL A 671 -8.89 42.62 -51.78
N ASN A 672 -9.28 42.14 -52.97
CA ASN A 672 -9.14 42.91 -54.23
C ASN A 672 -10.20 44.02 -54.38
N VAL A 673 -11.45 43.78 -53.98
CA VAL A 673 -12.55 44.74 -54.05
C VAL A 673 -13.03 45.07 -52.64
N LYS A 674 -12.89 46.32 -52.22
CA LYS A 674 -13.37 46.77 -50.89
C LYS A 674 -14.90 46.85 -50.85
N GLY A 675 -15.50 46.76 -49.67
CA GLY A 675 -16.94 46.92 -49.48
C GLY A 675 -17.46 48.27 -49.98
N GLY A 676 -18.69 48.31 -50.48
CA GLY A 676 -19.32 49.48 -51.10
C GLY A 676 -20.64 49.16 -51.83
N SER A 677 -21.25 50.18 -52.45
CA SER A 677 -22.45 50.04 -53.29
C SER A 677 -22.07 49.95 -54.77
N TYR A 678 -22.64 48.98 -55.49
CA TYR A 678 -22.28 48.69 -56.88
C TYR A 678 -23.51 48.37 -57.75
N LYS A 679 -23.47 48.79 -59.02
CA LYS A 679 -24.51 48.44 -60.02
C LYS A 679 -24.47 46.99 -60.44
N THR A 680 -23.27 46.44 -60.53
CA THR A 680 -23.01 45.12 -61.08
C THR A 680 -22.48 44.20 -60.00
N SER A 681 -22.68 42.90 -60.20
CA SER A 681 -22.12 41.87 -59.33
C SER A 681 -20.60 42.04 -59.19
N GLN A 682 -20.08 41.83 -57.99
CA GLN A 682 -18.65 41.95 -57.69
C GLN A 682 -17.99 40.58 -57.54
N LYS A 683 -16.81 40.39 -58.15
CA LYS A 683 -16.01 39.17 -58.01
C LYS A 683 -14.87 39.40 -57.02
N VAL A 684 -15.06 38.92 -55.79
CA VAL A 684 -14.14 39.17 -54.66
C VAL A 684 -13.13 38.04 -54.52
N THR A 685 -11.85 38.38 -54.45
CA THR A 685 -10.74 37.45 -54.20
C THR A 685 -9.99 37.80 -52.93
N LEU A 686 -9.62 36.78 -52.15
CA LEU A 686 -8.85 36.90 -50.91
C LEU A 686 -7.46 36.28 -51.08
N LYS A 687 -6.42 36.92 -50.52
CA LYS A 687 -5.03 36.43 -50.53
C LYS A 687 -4.40 36.51 -49.14
N ILE A 688 -3.85 35.39 -48.67
CA ILE A 688 -3.13 35.25 -47.39
C ILE A 688 -1.64 35.60 -47.57
N SER A 689 -0.99 36.14 -46.54
CA SER A 689 0.42 36.60 -46.57
C SER A 689 1.45 35.49 -46.57
N GLU A 690 1.07 34.27 -46.21
CA GLU A 690 1.92 33.10 -46.05
C GLU A 690 1.10 31.82 -46.26
N ASP A 691 1.76 30.66 -46.22
CA ASP A 691 1.10 29.38 -46.43
C ASP A 691 0.07 29.09 -45.34
N GLY A 692 -1.18 28.88 -45.76
CA GLY A 692 -2.29 28.68 -44.86
C GLY A 692 -3.63 28.64 -45.57
N ASN A 693 -4.70 28.68 -44.80
CA ASN A 693 -6.07 28.57 -45.28
C ASN A 693 -6.90 29.77 -44.84
N ILE A 694 -7.75 30.27 -45.74
CA ILE A 694 -8.74 31.31 -45.44
C ILE A 694 -10.11 30.67 -45.28
N TYR A 695 -10.87 31.09 -44.28
CA TYR A 695 -12.23 30.66 -43.98
C TYR A 695 -13.16 31.87 -43.95
N TYR A 696 -14.37 31.75 -44.50
CA TYR A 696 -15.27 32.90 -44.66
C TYR A 696 -16.76 32.57 -44.50
N THR A 697 -17.55 33.63 -44.31
CA THR A 697 -19.02 33.63 -44.26
C THR A 697 -19.54 34.82 -45.07
N ILE A 698 -20.74 34.70 -45.67
CA ILE A 698 -21.34 35.74 -46.52
C ILE A 698 -22.60 36.36 -45.93
N ASN A 699 -23.11 35.80 -44.84
CA ASN A 699 -24.28 36.29 -44.11
C ASN A 699 -23.90 37.16 -42.90
N GLY A 700 -22.62 37.49 -42.72
CA GLY A 700 -22.13 38.32 -41.62
C GLY A 700 -21.84 37.61 -40.30
N THR A 701 -22.03 36.28 -40.20
CA THR A 701 -21.65 35.51 -39.00
C THR A 701 -20.13 35.41 -38.87
N THR A 702 -19.61 35.23 -37.65
CA THR A 702 -18.15 35.15 -37.44
C THR A 702 -17.59 33.84 -37.99
N PRO A 703 -16.58 33.86 -38.87
CA PRO A 703 -15.97 32.65 -39.42
C PRO A 703 -15.14 31.91 -38.37
N THR A 704 -15.10 30.58 -38.48
CA THR A 704 -14.21 29.67 -37.74
C THR A 704 -13.50 28.73 -38.73
N THR A 705 -12.59 27.88 -38.27
CA THR A 705 -11.95 26.85 -39.12
C THR A 705 -12.93 25.79 -39.64
N LYS A 706 -14.17 25.77 -39.15
CA LYS A 706 -15.27 24.94 -39.68
C LYS A 706 -16.11 25.66 -40.73
N SER A 707 -15.94 26.98 -40.89
CA SER A 707 -16.63 27.76 -41.91
C SER A 707 -16.12 27.38 -43.31
N LYS A 708 -16.79 27.89 -44.35
CA LYS A 708 -16.43 27.56 -45.71
C LYS A 708 -14.99 27.99 -46.02
N LYS A 709 -14.17 27.05 -46.47
CA LYS A 709 -12.80 27.31 -46.92
C LYS A 709 -12.84 28.08 -48.23
N TYR A 710 -12.07 29.15 -48.33
CA TYR A 710 -11.92 29.92 -49.55
C TYR A 710 -10.97 29.20 -50.51
N THR A 711 -11.50 28.75 -51.64
CA THR A 711 -10.76 28.05 -52.70
C THR A 711 -10.94 28.70 -54.07
N THR A 712 -12.04 29.43 -54.27
CA THR A 712 -12.36 30.13 -55.51
C THR A 712 -12.91 31.54 -55.23
N PRO A 713 -12.81 32.49 -56.17
CA PRO A 713 -13.40 33.82 -56.02
C PRO A 713 -14.88 33.79 -55.63
N ILE A 714 -15.30 34.73 -54.78
CA ILE A 714 -16.67 34.86 -54.27
C ILE A 714 -17.43 35.85 -55.15
N ASN A 715 -18.47 35.38 -55.83
CA ASN A 715 -19.35 36.23 -56.64
C ASN A 715 -20.47 36.82 -55.77
N ILE A 716 -20.46 38.14 -55.59
CA ILE A 716 -21.44 38.91 -54.83
C ILE A 716 -22.47 39.49 -55.80
N THR A 717 -23.67 38.92 -55.85
CA THR A 717 -24.74 39.30 -56.79
C THR A 717 -25.89 40.09 -56.16
N LYS A 718 -25.92 40.14 -54.82
CA LYS A 718 -26.89 40.86 -53.98
C LYS A 718 -26.18 41.42 -52.74
N THR A 719 -26.88 42.22 -51.94
CA THR A 719 -26.33 42.76 -50.67
C THR A 719 -25.82 41.64 -49.76
N THR A 720 -24.54 41.70 -49.40
CA THR A 720 -23.80 40.62 -48.74
C THR A 720 -22.79 41.19 -47.74
N THR A 721 -22.71 40.60 -46.53
CA THR A 721 -21.69 40.93 -45.54
C THR A 721 -20.68 39.78 -45.46
N LEU A 722 -19.51 39.98 -46.05
CA LEU A 722 -18.43 39.01 -46.09
C LEU A 722 -17.53 39.17 -44.85
N LYS A 723 -17.41 38.12 -44.03
CA LYS A 723 -16.38 38.03 -42.98
C LYS A 723 -15.41 36.91 -43.27
N TYR A 724 -14.12 37.10 -42.97
CA TYR A 724 -13.09 36.09 -43.23
C TYR A 724 -11.95 36.11 -42.20
N LEU A 725 -11.33 34.95 -41.98
CA LEU A 725 -10.16 34.73 -41.12
C LEU A 725 -9.16 33.80 -41.83
N ALA A 726 -7.87 33.92 -41.55
CA ALA A 726 -6.83 33.02 -42.04
C ALA A 726 -6.16 32.24 -40.91
N VAL A 727 -5.73 31.02 -41.20
CA VAL A 727 -4.92 30.18 -40.31
C VAL A 727 -3.72 29.65 -41.08
N ASP A 728 -2.51 29.88 -40.58
CA ASP A 728 -1.26 29.39 -41.19
C ASP A 728 -1.00 27.90 -40.91
N GLN A 729 0.14 27.38 -41.36
CA GLN A 729 0.55 25.99 -41.12
C GLN A 729 0.92 25.69 -39.64
N ALA A 730 1.38 26.68 -38.88
CA ALA A 730 1.70 26.55 -37.46
C ALA A 730 0.46 26.61 -36.55
N GLY A 731 -0.68 27.05 -37.10
CA GLY A 731 -1.96 27.22 -36.43
C GLY A 731 -2.22 28.63 -35.89
N ASN A 732 -1.42 29.65 -36.22
CA ASN A 732 -1.72 31.02 -35.83
C ASN A 732 -2.91 31.55 -36.63
N LYS A 733 -3.76 32.36 -35.98
CA LYS A 733 -5.00 32.88 -36.57
C LYS A 733 -4.88 34.38 -36.82
N SER A 734 -5.25 34.82 -38.01
CA SER A 734 -5.42 36.25 -38.31
C SER A 734 -6.55 36.87 -37.49
N PRO A 735 -6.62 38.21 -37.40
CA PRO A 735 -7.85 38.90 -37.04
C PRO A 735 -9.01 38.54 -37.98
N ILE A 736 -10.25 38.75 -37.54
CA ILE A 736 -11.43 38.61 -38.39
C ILE A 736 -11.63 39.91 -39.18
N TYR A 737 -11.63 39.81 -40.50
CA TYR A 737 -11.89 40.92 -41.40
C TYR A 737 -13.37 40.95 -41.80
N THR A 738 -13.94 42.14 -42.04
CA THR A 738 -15.35 42.34 -42.43
C THR A 738 -15.48 43.31 -43.60
N GLN A 739 -16.28 42.96 -44.62
CA GLN A 739 -16.61 43.80 -45.77
C GLN A 739 -18.12 43.76 -46.07
N LYS A 740 -18.76 44.91 -46.29
CA LYS A 740 -20.18 45.01 -46.65
C LYS A 740 -20.33 45.46 -48.09
N TYR A 741 -21.02 44.67 -48.91
CA TYR A 741 -21.29 44.96 -50.31
C TYR A 741 -22.80 45.13 -50.52
N THR A 742 -23.23 46.18 -51.22
CA THR A 742 -24.62 46.43 -51.59
C THR A 742 -24.71 46.40 -53.11
N ILE A 743 -25.51 45.50 -53.70
CA ILE A 743 -25.73 45.48 -55.15
C ILE A 743 -27.08 46.11 -55.43
N ASP A 744 -27.05 47.28 -56.09
CA ASP A 744 -28.25 48.05 -56.40
C ASP A 744 -28.29 48.43 -57.88
N LYS A 745 -29.31 47.93 -58.57
CA LYS A 745 -29.52 48.10 -60.01
C LYS A 745 -30.67 49.06 -60.32
N VAL A 746 -31.39 49.50 -59.29
CA VAL A 746 -32.59 50.32 -59.47
C VAL A 746 -32.15 51.77 -59.54
N ALA A 747 -32.68 52.51 -60.52
CA ALA A 747 -32.42 53.93 -60.61
C ALA A 747 -33.33 54.74 -59.68
N PRO A 748 -32.83 55.86 -59.12
CA PRO A 748 -33.65 56.75 -58.30
C PRO A 748 -34.78 57.34 -59.15
N LYS A 749 -36.00 57.37 -58.60
CA LYS A 749 -37.19 57.93 -59.25
C LYS A 749 -37.62 59.22 -58.55
N VAL A 750 -38.12 60.22 -59.29
CA VAL A 750 -38.74 61.40 -58.65
C VAL A 750 -40.05 60.98 -57.99
N VAL A 751 -40.14 61.21 -56.68
CA VAL A 751 -41.32 60.92 -55.86
C VAL A 751 -42.21 62.14 -55.74
N LYS A 752 -41.63 63.33 -55.55
CA LYS A 752 -42.39 64.58 -55.33
C LYS A 752 -41.59 65.80 -55.75
N THR A 753 -42.27 66.84 -56.24
CA THR A 753 -41.68 68.17 -56.50
C THR A 753 -42.46 69.26 -55.79
N ASN A 754 -41.80 70.37 -55.49
CA ASN A 754 -42.42 71.57 -54.96
C ASN A 754 -41.84 72.83 -55.64
N PRO A 755 -42.66 73.72 -56.22
CA PRO A 755 -44.09 73.57 -56.47
C PRO A 755 -44.37 72.40 -57.43
N THR A 756 -45.63 72.01 -57.58
CA THR A 756 -46.04 71.00 -58.57
C THR A 756 -45.97 71.57 -60.00
N PRO A 757 -45.79 70.73 -61.04
CA PRO A 757 -45.73 71.21 -62.42
C PRO A 757 -46.97 72.04 -62.79
N ASN A 758 -46.77 73.11 -63.56
CA ASN A 758 -47.83 74.02 -64.06
C ASN A 758 -48.56 74.88 -63.02
N ALA A 759 -48.06 74.97 -61.78
CA ALA A 759 -48.68 75.79 -60.73
C ALA A 759 -48.74 77.29 -61.13
N THR A 760 -49.87 77.96 -60.90
CA THR A 760 -50.00 79.42 -61.08
C THR A 760 -50.09 80.12 -59.71
N LYS A 761 -49.76 81.42 -59.65
CA LYS A 761 -49.75 82.24 -58.41
C LYS A 761 -48.79 81.73 -57.33
N VAL A 762 -47.69 81.11 -57.73
CA VAL A 762 -46.65 80.67 -56.79
C VAL A 762 -46.01 81.90 -56.12
N PRO A 763 -45.82 81.91 -54.79
CA PRO A 763 -45.10 82.99 -54.12
C PRO A 763 -43.64 83.10 -54.59
N LEU A 764 -43.13 84.32 -54.75
CA LEU A 764 -41.76 84.59 -55.22
C LEU A 764 -40.67 84.01 -54.30
N THR A 765 -41.02 83.64 -53.07
CA THR A 765 -40.12 83.08 -52.05
C THR A 765 -40.21 81.56 -51.90
N THR A 766 -41.05 80.86 -52.66
CA THR A 766 -41.23 79.40 -52.50
C THR A 766 -39.96 78.63 -52.94
N PRO A 767 -39.37 77.77 -52.08
CA PRO A 767 -38.18 77.00 -52.44
C PRO A 767 -38.50 75.88 -53.43
N LEU A 768 -37.63 75.69 -54.42
CA LEU A 768 -37.76 74.63 -55.43
C LEU A 768 -37.08 73.34 -54.94
N THR A 769 -37.82 72.24 -54.85
CA THR A 769 -37.26 70.93 -54.45
C THR A 769 -37.78 69.78 -55.30
N ILE A 770 -36.94 68.74 -55.45
CA ILE A 770 -37.24 67.47 -56.09
C ILE A 770 -36.79 66.35 -55.16
N LYS A 771 -37.73 65.55 -54.64
CA LYS A 771 -37.46 64.39 -53.78
C LYS A 771 -37.47 63.09 -54.58
N PHE A 772 -36.52 62.21 -54.30
CA PHE A 772 -36.28 60.93 -54.99
C PHE A 772 -36.59 59.72 -54.09
N SER A 773 -36.70 58.54 -54.70
CA SER A 773 -37.07 57.27 -54.04
C SER A 773 -36.00 56.70 -53.13
N GLU A 774 -34.76 57.18 -53.25
CA GLU A 774 -33.58 56.67 -52.56
C GLU A 774 -32.51 57.76 -52.48
N ASN A 775 -31.43 57.47 -51.74
CA ASN A 775 -30.35 58.42 -51.55
C ASN A 775 -29.62 58.70 -52.85
N ILE A 776 -29.55 59.98 -53.21
CA ILE A 776 -28.89 60.44 -54.42
C ILE A 776 -27.56 61.12 -54.09
N VAL A 777 -26.69 61.17 -55.08
CA VAL A 777 -25.44 61.91 -55.12
C VAL A 777 -25.35 62.68 -56.43
N LYS A 778 -24.41 63.63 -56.49
CA LYS A 778 -24.20 64.48 -57.67
C LYS A 778 -23.85 63.62 -58.88
N GLY A 779 -24.62 63.76 -59.95
CA GLY A 779 -24.31 63.22 -61.27
C GLY A 779 -23.41 64.17 -62.07
N ILE A 780 -22.98 63.74 -63.26
CA ILE A 780 -22.00 64.47 -64.07
C ILE A 780 -22.51 65.86 -64.51
N ASN A 781 -23.82 66.01 -64.69
CA ASN A 781 -24.43 67.27 -65.13
C ASN A 781 -25.15 68.01 -63.99
N PHE A 782 -24.79 67.73 -62.72
CA PHE A 782 -25.43 68.35 -61.56
C PHE A 782 -25.39 69.88 -61.64
N ASN A 783 -24.24 70.45 -62.04
CA ASN A 783 -24.07 71.90 -62.14
C ASN A 783 -24.68 72.51 -63.42
N HIS A 784 -25.27 71.71 -64.33
CA HIS A 784 -25.94 72.16 -65.54
C HIS A 784 -27.47 72.27 -65.37
N ILE A 785 -27.98 72.11 -64.14
CA ILE A 785 -29.37 72.43 -63.82
C ILE A 785 -29.55 73.96 -63.95
N ARG A 786 -30.61 74.38 -64.62
CA ARG A 786 -30.87 75.80 -64.95
C ARG A 786 -32.34 76.15 -64.74
N LEU A 787 -32.60 77.38 -64.30
CA LEU A 787 -33.94 77.96 -64.21
C LEU A 787 -33.99 79.18 -65.13
N LYS A 788 -34.99 79.26 -66.01
CA LYS A 788 -35.08 80.30 -67.05
C LYS A 788 -36.49 80.87 -67.13
N ASN A 789 -36.63 82.17 -67.42
CA ASN A 789 -37.88 82.73 -67.91
C ASN A 789 -37.97 82.52 -69.44
N PRO A 790 -39.00 81.86 -69.98
CA PRO A 790 -39.07 81.59 -71.41
C PRO A 790 -39.47 82.81 -72.26
N ILE A 791 -40.09 83.83 -71.67
CA ILE A 791 -40.59 85.03 -72.38
C ILE A 791 -39.51 86.12 -72.48
N ILE A 792 -38.65 86.25 -71.46
CA ILE A 792 -37.47 87.13 -71.50
C ILE A 792 -36.24 86.23 -71.40
N PRO A 793 -35.29 86.22 -72.35
CA PRO A 793 -34.26 85.18 -72.46
C PRO A 793 -33.12 85.28 -71.43
N LYS A 794 -33.41 85.69 -70.18
CA LYS A 794 -32.44 85.80 -69.09
C LYS A 794 -32.52 84.59 -68.15
N MET A 795 -31.36 84.00 -67.82
CA MET A 795 -31.25 82.92 -66.84
C MET A 795 -31.40 83.45 -65.41
N VAL A 796 -31.98 82.64 -64.53
CA VAL A 796 -32.11 82.92 -63.10
C VAL A 796 -30.92 82.35 -62.36
N ASP A 797 -30.32 83.14 -61.47
CA ASP A 797 -29.22 82.67 -60.64
C ASP A 797 -29.74 81.75 -59.51
N ILE A 798 -29.15 80.55 -59.42
CA ILE A 798 -29.58 79.47 -58.52
C ILE A 798 -28.39 78.78 -57.86
N THR A 799 -28.63 78.19 -56.69
CA THR A 799 -27.69 77.24 -56.06
C THR A 799 -28.33 75.89 -55.77
N LEU A 800 -27.50 74.85 -55.85
CA LEU A 800 -27.95 73.45 -55.83
C LEU A 800 -27.30 72.70 -54.67
N SER A 801 -28.10 71.95 -53.92
CA SER A 801 -27.60 71.03 -52.90
C SER A 801 -28.41 69.74 -52.90
N ILE A 802 -27.77 68.65 -52.48
CA ILE A 802 -28.42 67.37 -52.23
C ILE A 802 -28.43 67.12 -50.73
N GLN A 803 -29.58 66.77 -50.20
CA GLN A 803 -29.72 66.24 -48.85
C GLN A 803 -30.39 64.88 -48.94
N GLU A 804 -29.58 63.82 -48.80
CA GLU A 804 -29.97 62.41 -48.94
C GLU A 804 -30.78 62.15 -50.21
N THR A 805 -32.10 62.10 -50.10
CA THR A 805 -33.04 61.81 -51.19
C THR A 805 -33.52 63.05 -51.93
N THR A 806 -33.18 64.27 -51.51
CA THR A 806 -33.79 65.51 -52.03
C THR A 806 -32.78 66.43 -52.68
N LEU A 807 -33.05 66.82 -53.92
CA LEU A 807 -32.40 67.93 -54.62
C LEU A 807 -33.11 69.23 -54.27
N ILE A 808 -32.35 70.19 -53.76
CA ILE A 808 -32.82 71.51 -53.36
C ILE A 808 -32.21 72.55 -54.30
N ILE A 809 -33.06 73.40 -54.88
CA ILE A 809 -32.69 74.48 -55.79
C ILE A 809 -33.12 75.80 -55.15
N LYS A 810 -32.15 76.58 -54.68
CA LYS A 810 -32.38 77.89 -54.05
C LYS A 810 -32.14 79.01 -55.04
N ILE A 811 -33.13 79.87 -55.22
CA ILE A 811 -33.09 81.03 -56.12
C ILE A 811 -32.40 82.19 -55.40
N ARG A 812 -31.45 82.86 -56.05
CA ARG A 812 -30.65 83.95 -55.45
C ARG A 812 -30.99 85.34 -55.96
N SER A 813 -31.57 85.43 -57.16
CA SER A 813 -32.00 86.71 -57.74
C SER A 813 -33.47 87.00 -57.43
N SER A 814 -33.83 88.27 -57.25
CA SER A 814 -35.23 88.71 -57.20
C SER A 814 -35.96 88.29 -58.47
N LEU A 815 -37.06 87.56 -58.31
CA LEU A 815 -37.91 87.16 -59.43
C LEU A 815 -38.96 88.23 -59.70
N TYR A 816 -39.34 88.38 -60.95
CA TYR A 816 -40.44 89.26 -61.37
C TYR A 816 -41.64 88.44 -61.81
N LYS A 817 -42.80 89.09 -61.90
CA LYS A 817 -44.07 88.46 -62.26
C LYS A 817 -44.05 87.89 -63.68
N ASN A 818 -43.69 86.61 -63.83
CA ASN A 818 -43.64 85.95 -65.14
C ASN A 818 -43.65 84.41 -65.00
N THR A 819 -43.61 83.72 -66.13
CA THR A 819 -43.41 82.28 -66.26
C THR A 819 -41.95 81.90 -66.05
N TYR A 820 -41.66 80.82 -65.31
CA TYR A 820 -40.31 80.25 -65.20
C TYR A 820 -40.29 78.74 -65.40
N GLN A 821 -39.18 78.24 -65.94
CA GLN A 821 -38.96 76.84 -66.32
C GLN A 821 -37.62 76.27 -65.85
N LEU A 822 -37.70 75.14 -65.15
CA LEU A 822 -36.55 74.39 -64.61
C LEU A 822 -36.11 73.27 -65.57
N TYR A 823 -34.82 73.24 -65.88
CA TYR A 823 -34.18 72.26 -66.72
C TYR A 823 -33.26 71.37 -65.87
N VAL A 824 -33.61 70.09 -65.77
CA VAL A 824 -32.80 69.05 -65.10
C VAL A 824 -32.58 67.91 -66.08
N THR A 825 -31.33 67.54 -66.32
CA THR A 825 -31.00 66.39 -67.18
C THR A 825 -31.03 65.10 -66.37
N THR A 826 -31.36 63.98 -67.01
CA THR A 826 -31.38 62.63 -66.40
C THR A 826 -30.04 62.23 -65.74
N THR A 827 -28.94 62.81 -66.21
CA THR A 827 -27.59 62.59 -65.68
C THR A 827 -27.18 63.55 -64.55
N ALA A 828 -28.05 64.47 -64.15
CA ALA A 828 -27.73 65.46 -63.13
C ALA A 828 -27.60 64.82 -61.73
N VAL A 829 -28.35 63.75 -61.46
CA VAL A 829 -28.32 63.03 -60.18
C VAL A 829 -28.23 61.52 -60.43
N LYS A 830 -27.60 60.80 -59.49
CA LYS A 830 -27.47 59.34 -59.50
C LYS A 830 -27.57 58.79 -58.08
N ASP A 831 -27.83 57.51 -57.86
CA ASP A 831 -27.76 56.92 -56.51
C ASP A 831 -26.31 56.60 -56.06
N LEU A 832 -26.16 55.99 -54.88
CA LEU A 832 -24.87 55.56 -54.31
C LEU A 832 -24.20 54.41 -55.08
N ALA A 833 -24.95 53.55 -55.76
CA ALA A 833 -24.41 52.56 -56.71
C ALA A 833 -24.09 53.22 -58.07
N GLY A 834 -24.55 54.44 -58.29
CA GLY A 834 -24.36 55.29 -59.44
C GLY A 834 -25.48 55.25 -60.48
N ASN A 835 -26.63 54.59 -60.25
CA ASN A 835 -27.68 54.49 -61.29
C ASN A 835 -28.31 55.87 -61.53
N ILE A 836 -28.56 56.21 -62.80
CA ILE A 836 -29.08 57.52 -63.20
C ILE A 836 -30.59 57.43 -63.42
N ILE A 837 -31.31 58.50 -63.06
CA ILE A 837 -32.75 58.58 -63.29
C ILE A 837 -33.07 58.54 -64.79
N THR A 838 -34.16 57.86 -65.19
CA THR A 838 -34.47 57.61 -66.61
C THR A 838 -35.32 58.69 -67.28
N LYS A 839 -36.12 59.45 -66.53
CA LYS A 839 -36.95 60.55 -67.06
C LYS A 839 -37.35 61.54 -65.97
N PHE A 840 -37.43 62.84 -66.31
CA PHE A 840 -38.10 63.87 -65.51
C PHE A 840 -39.50 64.20 -66.09
N PRO A 841 -40.55 64.40 -65.27
CA PRO A 841 -41.88 64.78 -65.76
C PRO A 841 -41.84 66.18 -66.41
N SER A 842 -42.60 66.36 -67.50
CA SER A 842 -42.49 67.48 -68.47
C SER A 842 -42.52 68.89 -67.85
N ILE A 843 -41.53 69.71 -68.25
CA ILE A 843 -41.45 71.18 -68.26
C ILE A 843 -42.32 71.90 -67.20
N PHE A 844 -41.73 72.24 -66.05
CA PHE A 844 -42.33 73.12 -65.05
C PHE A 844 -42.58 74.50 -65.67
N ILE A 845 -43.82 74.93 -65.85
CA ILE A 845 -44.17 76.29 -66.29
C ILE A 845 -44.99 76.94 -65.20
N PHE A 846 -44.47 77.90 -64.43
CA PHE A 846 -45.27 78.54 -63.38
C PHE A 846 -45.26 80.07 -63.49
N ILE A 847 -46.46 80.68 -63.47
CA ILE A 847 -46.68 82.13 -63.61
C ILE A 847 -46.78 82.77 -62.22
N LEU A 848 -45.90 83.72 -61.92
CA LEU A 848 -45.90 84.46 -60.65
C LEU A 848 -46.94 85.61 -60.67
N GLY A 849 -47.40 86.08 -59.51
CA GLY A 849 -48.36 87.20 -59.35
C GLY A 849 -48.46 87.75 -57.93
N PHE A 850 -48.64 89.06 -57.76
CA PHE A 850 -48.80 89.70 -56.44
C PHE A 850 -50.11 89.27 -55.75
N VAL A 851 -50.05 89.13 -54.43
CA VAL A 851 -51.20 89.31 -53.53
C VAL A 851 -51.16 90.77 -53.09
N ILE A 852 -52.07 91.62 -53.57
CA ILE A 852 -52.33 92.92 -52.92
C ILE A 852 -53.23 92.64 -51.72
N LEU A 853 -52.81 93.10 -50.55
CA LEU A 853 -53.64 93.15 -49.35
C LEU A 853 -54.50 94.42 -49.42
N SER A 854 -55.79 94.31 -49.73
CA SER A 854 -56.79 95.36 -49.46
C SER A 854 -57.69 94.92 -48.30
N LYS A 855 -57.47 95.49 -47.11
CA LYS A 855 -58.48 95.59 -46.05
C LYS A 855 -59.49 96.66 -46.48
N LEU A 856 -60.78 96.33 -46.60
CA LEU A 856 -61.93 97.06 -46.03
C LEU A 856 -63.29 96.46 -46.51
N LEU A 857 -64.08 96.00 -45.52
CA LEU A 857 -65.54 96.16 -45.33
C LEU A 857 -66.57 95.71 -46.39
N SER A 858 -67.44 94.75 -46.00
CA SER A 858 -68.89 95.02 -45.81
C SER A 858 -69.63 93.87 -45.06
N ARG A 859 -70.03 94.18 -43.81
CA ARG A 859 -71.18 93.76 -42.97
C ARG A 859 -71.85 92.36 -43.09
N CYS A 860 -72.20 91.87 -41.88
CA CYS A 860 -73.03 90.71 -41.48
C CYS A 860 -72.31 89.36 -41.39
#